data_AF-A0A135UTM7-F1
#
_entry.id   AF-A0A135UTM7-F1
#
_cell.length_a   1.000
_cell.length_b   1.000
_cell.length_c   1.000
_cell.angle_alpha   90.00
_cell.angle_beta   90.00
_cell.angle_gamma   90.00
#
_symmetry.space_group_name_H-M   'P 1'
#
loop_
_entity.id
_entity.type
_entity.pdbx_description
1 polymer ?
#
loop_
_entity_poly.entity_id
_entity_poly.type
_entity_poly.pdbx_seq_one_letter_code
_entity_poly.pdbx_strand_id
1 'polypeptide(L)'
;MATVSAGIYTELPTNLAEVDVIIAGGGTAGSIVASRLAEVDPTLSILVIEQGQDSFNVTNVIYPALFERNTLPNSDTALFWKANKSPQLADREPVVETGGILGGGSAINWMVYTRGQWDDFESWNTSGWSAEELLPLLRKVETYHGATTNESTHGYDGPIHVSKGTHQAPRAERGWIDGAVEAGWSETEDLQSLHSSNGSGPWYRYVSPTDGRRQDVAHRYLHPLLQSGEYPNLHVLVETQVLRILFEGEENRAAGVEIRRNPAFAQGSRDNSTTRVKARKLVVSSAGSFGTPLLLERSGVGDPAVLEKAGIATVESLDGVGNDFQDHHFVGYVYRTNLEQNETINGIARNDRGRDVDAMIAANDKQLGWNGHDASSKFRPSPADISALGPDFQAAWDRDFKDSPNRPLMIMGLFNAYFGDPAALPDDAEYVTTAPWVTYPYARGHIHTTGPNIDDQYDFTTGWLLDEKDIDLKSHIWGYKTQRAIARRMEIFRGELALGHPKFSNTSSAAVIEVAEGPVTDSIEYSAEDDATIIQHIRENIGTSRHPLGTCKMAPRETRGVDIAVDHELNVYGVSGLKIADLSVPAQQVAANTYNAALHKSSAMIVTELGAMGVKPGLNIMDESTPEGQIFMGVYRKIIAAPGAPHRLYLGLELEDPTMVWGFFDWDSIEDHETFAKEYGMELCKDLPKVLTYGEFCKHITTTPTFPDALKSVVTDVFVIYYPSNVTPEAKDAATARLQEILKGAFGQVPEATVTSYGWGVQDDFPVKGGDPNQTGSILTAFVGWSNLEANKTFHQSQAYKEIESKLVTIEGSINLRSFRLSCTVLEKQTR
;
A
#
# COMPACT_ATOMS: atom_id res chain seq x y z
N MET A 1 -35.18 -12.10 -0.83
CA MET A 1 -34.72 -11.58 -2.13
C MET A 1 -34.07 -10.25 -1.84
N ALA A 2 -32.74 -10.23 -1.75
CA ALA A 2 -32.00 -9.00 -1.45
C ALA A 2 -32.16 -8.04 -2.62
N THR A 3 -32.54 -6.80 -2.34
CA THR A 3 -32.49 -5.70 -3.29
C THR A 3 -31.05 -5.51 -3.71
N VAL A 4 -30.72 -5.86 -4.95
CA VAL A 4 -29.44 -5.51 -5.57
C VAL A 4 -29.31 -3.99 -5.47
N SER A 5 -28.29 -3.50 -4.77
CA SER A 5 -28.01 -2.07 -4.68
C SER A 5 -27.76 -1.52 -6.09
N ALA A 6 -28.19 -0.28 -6.36
CA ALA A 6 -27.87 0.38 -7.63
C ALA A 6 -26.35 0.28 -7.91
N GLY A 7 -25.98 -0.12 -9.14
CA GLY A 7 -24.59 -0.20 -9.57
C GLY A 7 -23.82 -1.49 -9.26
N ILE A 8 -24.38 -2.47 -8.54
CA ILE A 8 -23.81 -3.83 -8.42
C ILE A 8 -24.61 -4.81 -9.28
N TYR A 9 -23.92 -5.70 -10.00
CA TYR A 9 -24.53 -6.64 -10.94
C TYR A 9 -23.94 -8.04 -10.78
N THR A 10 -24.77 -9.06 -11.02
CA THR A 10 -24.34 -10.46 -11.17
C THR A 10 -24.29 -10.90 -12.64
N GLU A 11 -24.92 -10.13 -13.53
CA GLU A 11 -24.91 -10.30 -14.98
C GLU A 11 -24.50 -8.97 -15.64
N LEU A 12 -23.66 -9.01 -16.67
CA LEU A 12 -23.17 -7.81 -17.33
C LEU A 12 -24.33 -7.07 -18.04
N PRO A 13 -24.63 -5.82 -17.65
CA PRO A 13 -25.60 -4.99 -18.36
C PRO A 13 -25.15 -4.70 -19.80
N THR A 14 -26.08 -4.71 -20.76
CA THR A 14 -25.75 -4.51 -22.19
C THR A 14 -25.10 -3.16 -22.49
N ASN A 15 -25.39 -2.13 -21.69
CA ASN A 15 -24.79 -0.80 -21.81
C ASN A 15 -23.37 -0.72 -21.24
N LEU A 16 -22.85 -1.78 -20.62
CA LEU A 16 -21.50 -1.87 -20.05
C LEU A 16 -20.56 -2.77 -20.85
N ALA A 17 -20.90 -3.07 -22.12
CA ALA A 17 -20.00 -3.80 -23.02
C ALA A 17 -18.71 -3.01 -23.37
N GLU A 18 -18.71 -1.69 -23.14
CA GLU A 18 -17.57 -0.80 -23.33
C GLU A 18 -17.59 0.34 -22.30
N VAL A 19 -16.51 0.46 -21.52
CA VAL A 19 -16.33 1.47 -20.46
C VAL A 19 -14.99 2.19 -20.61
N ASP A 20 -14.73 3.24 -19.83
CA ASP A 20 -13.44 3.95 -19.87
C ASP A 20 -12.36 3.17 -19.13
N VAL A 21 -12.69 2.69 -17.93
CA VAL A 21 -11.75 2.00 -17.05
C VAL A 21 -12.32 0.66 -16.59
N ILE A 22 -11.52 -0.40 -16.71
CA ILE A 22 -11.83 -1.72 -16.15
C ILE A 22 -10.87 -2.02 -15.01
N ILE A 23 -11.39 -2.39 -13.84
CA ILE A 23 -10.61 -2.88 -12.70
C ILE A 23 -10.86 -4.39 -12.57
N ALA A 24 -9.85 -5.20 -12.88
CA ALA A 24 -9.90 -6.65 -12.78
C ALA A 24 -9.48 -7.10 -11.36
N GLY A 25 -10.47 -7.29 -10.49
CA GLY A 25 -10.30 -7.64 -9.08
C GLY A 25 -10.85 -6.55 -8.17
N GLY A 26 -11.87 -6.90 -7.37
CA GLY A 26 -12.51 -6.03 -6.39
C GLY A 26 -11.84 -6.09 -5.01
N GLY A 27 -10.53 -6.33 -4.96
CA GLY A 27 -9.76 -6.39 -3.71
C GLY A 27 -9.54 -5.02 -3.07
N THR A 28 -8.66 -4.96 -2.05
CA THR A 28 -8.33 -3.74 -1.32
C THR A 28 -7.99 -2.56 -2.23
N ALA A 29 -6.94 -2.70 -3.04
CA ALA A 29 -6.44 -1.63 -3.90
C ALA A 29 -7.42 -1.32 -5.05
N GLY A 30 -7.96 -2.35 -5.73
CA GLY A 30 -8.91 -2.17 -6.83
C GLY A 30 -10.18 -1.41 -6.42
N SER A 31 -10.72 -1.70 -5.23
CA SER A 31 -11.89 -0.99 -4.70
C SER A 31 -11.60 0.50 -4.43
N ILE A 32 -10.43 0.83 -3.89
CA ILE A 32 -10.06 2.22 -3.62
C ILE A 32 -9.80 2.96 -4.93
N VAL A 33 -9.05 2.38 -5.87
CA VAL A 33 -8.80 2.97 -7.19
C VAL A 33 -10.12 3.29 -7.89
N ALA A 34 -11.06 2.33 -7.94
CA ALA A 34 -12.35 2.53 -8.56
C ALA A 34 -13.14 3.67 -7.89
N SER A 35 -13.17 3.69 -6.56
CA SER A 35 -13.91 4.71 -5.79
C SER A 35 -13.32 6.09 -5.99
N ARG A 36 -11.99 6.24 -5.91
CA ARG A 36 -11.31 7.53 -6.10
C ARG A 36 -11.45 8.05 -7.52
N LEU A 37 -11.34 7.18 -8.53
CA LEU A 37 -11.57 7.59 -9.92
C LEU A 37 -13.03 8.04 -10.15
N ALA A 38 -13.99 7.37 -9.53
CA ALA A 38 -15.39 7.74 -9.64
C ALA A 38 -15.69 9.10 -8.96
N GLU A 39 -15.04 9.37 -7.84
CA GLU A 39 -15.10 10.65 -7.13
C GLU A 39 -14.47 11.78 -7.95
N VAL A 40 -13.28 11.56 -8.52
CA VAL A 40 -12.46 12.60 -9.16
C VAL A 40 -12.90 12.96 -10.58
N ASP A 41 -13.52 12.02 -11.30
CA ASP A 41 -14.01 12.28 -12.66
C ASP A 41 -15.36 11.60 -12.90
N PRO A 42 -16.48 12.33 -12.70
CA PRO A 42 -17.82 11.80 -12.91
C PRO A 42 -18.12 11.47 -14.39
N THR A 43 -17.24 11.84 -15.33
CA THR A 43 -17.38 11.52 -16.75
C THR A 43 -16.84 10.13 -17.11
N LEU A 44 -16.01 9.52 -16.25
CA LEU A 44 -15.47 8.18 -16.46
C LEU A 44 -16.50 7.10 -16.16
N SER A 45 -16.79 6.24 -17.12
CA SER A 45 -17.45 4.96 -16.82
C SER A 45 -16.43 3.93 -16.33
N ILE A 46 -16.67 3.39 -15.14
CA ILE A 46 -15.74 2.51 -14.43
C ILE A 46 -16.44 1.20 -14.11
N LEU A 47 -15.82 0.07 -14.49
CA LEU A 47 -16.31 -1.28 -14.18
C LEU A 47 -15.30 -2.06 -13.34
N VAL A 48 -15.67 -2.37 -12.11
CA VAL A 48 -14.95 -3.34 -11.26
C VAL A 48 -15.50 -4.73 -11.53
N ILE A 49 -14.63 -5.71 -11.76
CA ILE A 49 -15.01 -7.10 -11.99
C ILE A 49 -14.40 -7.96 -10.90
N GLU A 50 -15.25 -8.64 -10.12
CA GLU A 50 -14.86 -9.47 -8.97
C GLU A 50 -15.39 -10.89 -9.15
N GLN A 51 -14.54 -11.89 -8.87
CA GLN A 51 -14.92 -13.29 -9.04
C GLN A 51 -15.80 -13.82 -7.90
N GLY A 52 -15.69 -13.24 -6.72
CA GLY A 52 -16.51 -13.55 -5.55
C GLY A 52 -17.82 -12.78 -5.49
N GLN A 53 -18.63 -13.10 -4.49
CA GLN A 53 -19.89 -12.40 -4.22
C GLN A 53 -19.69 -10.98 -3.65
N ASP A 54 -20.79 -10.23 -3.55
CA ASP A 54 -20.82 -8.98 -2.79
C ASP A 54 -20.69 -9.26 -1.27
N SER A 55 -19.95 -8.42 -0.56
CA SER A 55 -19.69 -8.57 0.87
C SER A 55 -20.72 -7.89 1.79
N PHE A 56 -21.62 -7.05 1.25
CA PHE A 56 -22.48 -6.16 2.05
C PHE A 56 -23.37 -6.85 3.09
N ASN A 57 -23.81 -8.08 2.83
CA ASN A 57 -24.72 -8.83 3.71
C ASN A 57 -24.11 -10.13 4.24
N VAL A 58 -22.79 -10.27 4.21
CA VAL A 58 -22.11 -11.50 4.66
C VAL A 58 -21.77 -11.41 6.14
N THR A 59 -22.49 -12.17 6.97
CA THR A 59 -22.39 -12.11 8.45
C THR A 59 -20.96 -12.23 8.97
N ASN A 60 -20.15 -13.14 8.42
CA ASN A 60 -18.74 -13.36 8.80
C ASN A 60 -17.76 -12.31 8.28
N VAL A 61 -18.18 -11.45 7.36
CA VAL A 61 -17.46 -10.22 7.00
C VAL A 61 -17.80 -9.14 8.02
N ILE A 62 -19.09 -8.91 8.25
CA ILE A 62 -19.59 -7.79 9.03
C ILE A 62 -19.16 -7.84 10.50
N TYR A 63 -19.22 -9.03 11.14
CA TYR A 63 -18.90 -9.21 12.55
C TYR A 63 -17.46 -9.71 12.74
N PRO A 64 -16.55 -8.90 13.31
CA PRO A 64 -15.16 -9.24 13.56
C PRO A 64 -14.90 -10.62 14.17
N ALA A 65 -15.61 -11.01 15.22
CA ALA A 65 -15.34 -12.26 15.95
C ALA A 65 -15.63 -13.54 15.12
N LEU A 66 -16.21 -13.39 13.93
CA LEU A 66 -16.53 -14.49 13.02
C LEU A 66 -15.49 -14.67 11.91
N PHE A 67 -14.36 -13.94 11.94
CA PHE A 67 -13.41 -13.94 10.83
C PHE A 67 -12.91 -15.35 10.45
N GLU A 68 -12.81 -16.27 11.40
CA GLU A 68 -12.39 -17.65 11.15
C GLU A 68 -13.37 -18.40 10.23
N ARG A 69 -14.68 -18.06 10.25
CA ARG A 69 -15.68 -18.65 9.34
C ARG A 69 -15.33 -18.44 7.87
N ASN A 70 -14.61 -17.36 7.54
CA ASN A 70 -14.22 -17.05 6.17
C ASN A 70 -13.29 -18.10 5.55
N THR A 71 -12.58 -18.88 6.37
CA THR A 71 -11.61 -19.90 5.91
C THR A 71 -12.00 -21.32 6.34
N LEU A 72 -13.17 -21.49 6.97
CA LEU A 72 -13.68 -22.84 7.27
C LEU A 72 -14.03 -23.60 5.98
N PRO A 73 -14.06 -24.95 6.02
CA PRO A 73 -14.50 -25.75 4.89
C PRO A 73 -15.86 -25.31 4.38
N ASN A 74 -16.00 -25.23 3.04
CA ASN A 74 -17.19 -24.75 2.33
C ASN A 74 -17.46 -23.24 2.39
N SER A 75 -16.56 -22.45 2.95
CA SER A 75 -16.62 -20.99 2.80
C SER A 75 -16.49 -20.61 1.32
N ASP A 76 -17.33 -19.67 0.89
CA ASP A 76 -17.34 -19.05 -0.44
C ASP A 76 -16.73 -17.64 -0.43
N THR A 77 -16.10 -17.24 0.67
CA THR A 77 -15.49 -15.90 0.83
C THR A 77 -13.98 -15.87 0.60
N ALA A 78 -13.34 -17.05 0.49
CA ALA A 78 -11.90 -17.20 0.37
C ALA A 78 -11.51 -18.07 -0.84
N LEU A 79 -10.33 -17.79 -1.39
CA LEU A 79 -9.64 -18.64 -2.36
C LEU A 79 -8.53 -19.41 -1.64
N PHE A 80 -8.29 -20.65 -2.04
CA PHE A 80 -7.33 -21.55 -1.41
C PHE A 80 -6.27 -21.98 -2.43
N TRP A 81 -5.07 -21.43 -2.30
CA TRP A 81 -3.93 -21.68 -3.17
C TRP A 81 -3.09 -22.81 -2.59
N LYS A 82 -3.34 -24.03 -3.06
CA LYS A 82 -2.54 -25.21 -2.70
C LYS A 82 -1.18 -25.17 -3.40
N ALA A 83 -0.10 -25.21 -2.63
CA ALA A 83 1.26 -25.27 -3.12
C ALA A 83 1.72 -26.71 -3.39
N ASN A 84 2.80 -26.83 -4.16
CA ASN A 84 3.53 -28.07 -4.36
C ASN A 84 4.07 -28.64 -3.05
N LYS A 85 4.26 -29.96 -3.06
CA LYS A 85 4.88 -30.70 -1.96
C LYS A 85 6.31 -30.21 -1.70
N SER A 86 6.63 -29.88 -0.45
CA SER A 86 7.96 -29.39 -0.07
C SER A 86 8.65 -30.31 0.96
N PRO A 87 9.81 -30.91 0.62
CA PRO A 87 10.59 -31.71 1.57
C PRO A 87 11.04 -30.92 2.80
N GLN A 88 11.35 -29.63 2.63
CA GLN A 88 11.74 -28.74 3.73
C GLN A 88 10.60 -28.52 4.73
N LEU A 89 9.36 -28.72 4.32
CA LEU A 89 8.15 -28.58 5.14
C LEU A 89 7.58 -29.92 5.57
N ALA A 90 8.45 -30.91 5.83
CA ALA A 90 8.07 -32.27 6.19
C ALA A 90 7.07 -32.88 5.19
N ASP A 91 7.34 -32.68 3.89
CA ASP A 91 6.57 -33.27 2.80
C ASP A 91 5.10 -32.80 2.74
N ARG A 92 4.78 -31.65 3.34
CA ARG A 92 3.46 -31.03 3.26
C ARG A 92 3.22 -30.32 1.93
N GLU A 93 1.94 -30.12 1.63
CA GLU A 93 1.42 -29.25 0.57
C GLU A 93 0.71 -28.07 1.24
N PRO A 94 1.41 -26.98 1.57
CA PRO A 94 0.80 -25.82 2.24
C PRO A 94 -0.34 -25.23 1.42
N VAL A 95 -1.32 -24.65 2.10
CA VAL A 95 -2.39 -23.88 1.48
C VAL A 95 -2.26 -22.43 1.94
N VAL A 96 -2.30 -21.50 1.00
CA VAL A 96 -2.36 -20.06 1.28
C VAL A 96 -3.75 -19.56 0.95
N GLU A 97 -4.43 -18.92 1.91
CA GLU A 97 -5.76 -18.37 1.68
C GLU A 97 -5.72 -16.88 1.35
N THR A 98 -6.54 -16.46 0.38
CA THR A 98 -6.76 -15.05 0.04
C THR A 98 -8.25 -14.72 -0.02
N GLY A 99 -8.60 -13.44 -0.04
CA GLY A 99 -10.00 -13.03 -0.26
C GLY A 99 -10.51 -13.49 -1.63
N GLY A 100 -11.72 -14.04 -1.65
CA GLY A 100 -12.48 -14.43 -2.85
C GLY A 100 -13.86 -13.81 -2.83
N ILE A 101 -13.94 -12.53 -2.48
CA ILE A 101 -15.15 -11.74 -2.25
C ILE A 101 -14.83 -10.26 -2.47
N LEU A 102 -15.84 -9.43 -2.77
CA LEU A 102 -15.67 -7.98 -2.88
C LEU A 102 -15.08 -7.38 -1.58
N GLY A 103 -14.02 -6.57 -1.74
CA GLY A 103 -13.16 -6.09 -0.66
C GLY A 103 -11.89 -6.94 -0.44
N GLY A 104 -11.84 -8.15 -1.02
CA GLY A 104 -10.70 -9.06 -0.98
C GLY A 104 -10.25 -9.39 0.45
N GLY A 105 -8.95 -9.32 0.70
CA GLY A 105 -8.38 -9.61 2.02
C GLY A 105 -8.97 -8.75 3.14
N SER A 106 -9.36 -7.50 2.87
CA SER A 106 -9.94 -6.61 3.89
C SER A 106 -11.25 -7.15 4.49
N ALA A 107 -12.04 -7.86 3.68
CA ALA A 107 -13.32 -8.45 4.08
C ALA A 107 -13.16 -9.70 4.96
N ILE A 108 -12.04 -10.41 4.87
CA ILE A 108 -11.87 -11.71 5.54
C ILE A 108 -10.71 -11.79 6.54
N ASN A 109 -9.80 -10.80 6.55
CA ASN A 109 -8.60 -10.83 7.38
C ASN A 109 -8.91 -10.80 8.89
N TRP A 110 -7.85 -10.92 9.69
CA TRP A 110 -7.92 -10.93 11.15
C TRP A 110 -8.03 -9.51 11.76
N MET A 111 -8.17 -8.47 10.92
CA MET A 111 -8.31 -7.05 11.29
C MET A 111 -7.16 -6.50 12.13
N VAL A 112 -6.02 -7.17 12.20
CA VAL A 112 -4.85 -6.69 12.95
C VAL A 112 -4.31 -5.44 12.27
N TYR A 113 -4.30 -4.31 12.98
CA TYR A 113 -3.72 -3.07 12.47
C TYR A 113 -2.22 -3.05 12.77
N THR A 114 -1.42 -3.10 11.72
CA THR A 114 0.04 -3.02 11.81
C THR A 114 0.56 -2.19 10.64
N ARG A 115 1.55 -1.34 10.90
CA ARG A 115 2.23 -0.54 9.88
C ARG A 115 3.65 -1.02 9.66
N GLY A 116 4.08 -0.90 8.40
CA GLY A 116 5.47 -1.10 8.01
C GLY A 116 6.36 -0.08 8.70
N GLN A 117 7.65 -0.35 8.69
CA GLN A 117 8.68 0.53 9.21
C GLN A 117 9.13 1.52 8.17
N TRP A 118 9.71 2.63 8.61
CA TRP A 118 10.27 3.66 7.74
C TRP A 118 11.22 3.02 6.70
N ASP A 119 12.15 2.19 7.17
CA ASP A 119 13.16 1.52 6.36
C ASP A 119 12.55 0.53 5.34
N ASP A 120 11.29 0.10 5.51
CA ASP A 120 10.65 -0.82 4.57
C ASP A 120 10.33 -0.11 3.26
N PHE A 121 9.76 1.10 3.34
CA PHE A 121 9.41 1.90 2.17
C PHE A 121 10.66 2.45 1.48
N GLU A 122 11.66 2.88 2.26
CA GLU A 122 12.97 3.29 1.72
C GLU A 122 13.65 2.14 0.95
N SER A 123 13.51 0.90 1.43
CA SER A 123 14.15 -0.26 0.79
C SER A 123 13.59 -0.61 -0.59
N TRP A 124 12.41 -0.09 -0.95
CA TRP A 124 11.87 -0.24 -2.30
C TRP A 124 12.63 0.59 -3.34
N ASN A 125 13.39 1.61 -2.91
CA ASN A 125 14.30 2.39 -3.74
C ASN A 125 13.66 2.85 -5.07
N THR A 126 12.42 3.32 -4.99
CA THR A 126 11.62 3.73 -6.15
C THR A 126 11.01 5.09 -5.88
N SER A 127 11.12 6.02 -6.83
CA SER A 127 10.58 7.38 -6.72
C SER A 127 9.06 7.36 -6.52
N GLY A 128 8.52 8.16 -5.61
CA GLY A 128 7.10 8.17 -5.26
C GLY A 128 6.71 7.16 -4.18
N TRP A 129 7.68 6.36 -3.70
CA TRP A 129 7.43 5.24 -2.78
C TRP A 129 8.30 5.26 -1.51
N SER A 130 9.04 6.34 -1.27
CA SER A 130 9.74 6.54 -0.01
C SER A 130 8.76 6.64 1.17
N ALA A 131 9.25 6.47 2.40
CA ALA A 131 8.40 6.58 3.58
C ALA A 131 7.81 8.00 3.71
N GLU A 132 8.59 9.02 3.36
CA GLU A 132 8.16 10.41 3.35
C GLU A 132 7.05 10.67 2.33
N GLU A 133 7.16 10.14 1.12
CA GLU A 133 6.15 10.29 0.05
C GLU A 133 4.87 9.52 0.36
N LEU A 134 4.97 8.36 1.03
CA LEU A 134 3.81 7.55 1.40
C LEU A 134 3.11 8.01 2.67
N LEU A 135 3.80 8.74 3.58
CA LEU A 135 3.23 9.14 4.87
C LEU A 135 1.91 9.93 4.77
N PRO A 136 1.74 10.91 3.87
CA PRO A 136 0.45 11.59 3.68
C PRO A 136 -0.67 10.64 3.30
N LEU A 137 -0.38 9.61 2.50
CA LEU A 137 -1.35 8.59 2.09
C LEU A 137 -1.68 7.66 3.27
N LEU A 138 -0.65 7.24 4.03
CA LEU A 138 -0.81 6.49 5.28
C LEU A 138 -1.83 7.15 6.19
N ARG A 139 -1.75 8.48 6.33
CA ARG A 139 -2.67 9.29 7.13
C ARG A 139 -4.03 9.49 6.47
N LYS A 140 -4.10 9.69 5.15
CA LYS A 140 -5.36 9.96 4.44
C LYS A 140 -6.38 8.82 4.54
N VAL A 141 -5.93 7.59 4.70
CA VAL A 141 -6.82 6.42 4.73
C VAL A 141 -7.46 6.18 6.11
N GLU A 142 -6.78 6.55 7.20
CA GLU A 142 -7.19 6.14 8.53
C GLU A 142 -7.82 7.25 9.38
N THR A 143 -8.77 6.87 10.23
CA THR A 143 -9.08 7.57 11.48
C THR A 143 -8.57 6.70 12.62
N TYR A 144 -7.46 7.10 13.22
CA TYR A 144 -6.80 6.43 14.33
C TYR A 144 -7.40 6.85 15.67
N HIS A 145 -7.85 5.87 16.46
CA HIS A 145 -8.44 6.08 17.80
C HIS A 145 -7.48 5.65 18.92
N GLY A 146 -6.22 5.36 18.58
CA GLY A 146 -5.24 4.86 19.53
C GLY A 146 -4.39 5.94 20.19
N ALA A 147 -3.79 5.58 21.32
CA ALA A 147 -2.75 6.37 21.95
C ALA A 147 -1.48 6.36 21.07
N THR A 148 -0.83 7.51 20.99
CA THR A 148 0.48 7.66 20.35
C THR A 148 1.18 8.90 20.91
N THR A 149 2.50 8.82 21.05
CA THR A 149 3.33 9.99 21.37
C THR A 149 3.70 10.81 20.13
N ASN A 150 3.34 10.35 18.92
CA ASN A 150 3.66 11.01 17.66
C ASN A 150 2.45 11.05 16.72
N GLU A 151 1.53 11.97 17.01
CA GLU A 151 0.29 12.16 16.23
C GLU A 151 0.56 12.47 14.74
N SER A 152 1.73 13.02 14.40
CA SER A 152 2.10 13.33 13.02
C SER A 152 2.21 12.10 12.11
N THR A 153 2.33 10.90 12.71
CA THR A 153 2.41 9.65 11.96
C THR A 153 1.05 9.07 11.62
N HIS A 154 -0.05 9.55 12.21
CA HIS A 154 -1.39 8.98 12.05
C HIS A 154 -2.39 9.93 11.39
N GLY A 155 -3.44 9.32 10.82
CA GLY A 155 -4.61 10.01 10.28
C GLY A 155 -5.76 10.04 11.27
N TYR A 156 -6.60 11.08 11.21
CA TYR A 156 -7.77 11.23 12.09
C TYR A 156 -9.09 11.49 11.35
N ASP A 157 -9.06 11.55 10.02
CA ASP A 157 -10.23 11.92 9.20
C ASP A 157 -10.49 10.93 8.05
N GLY A 158 -9.68 9.87 7.93
CA GLY A 158 -9.81 8.87 6.88
C GLY A 158 -10.99 7.91 7.08
N PRO A 159 -11.49 7.28 6.00
CA PRO A 159 -12.71 6.46 6.07
C PRO A 159 -12.53 5.12 6.81
N ILE A 160 -11.29 4.67 7.07
CA ILE A 160 -10.99 3.41 7.75
C ILE A 160 -10.72 3.69 9.23
N HIS A 161 -11.63 3.26 10.12
CA HIS A 161 -11.42 3.40 11.56
C HIS A 161 -10.43 2.35 12.09
N VAL A 162 -9.47 2.80 12.91
CA VAL A 162 -8.54 1.93 13.64
C VAL A 162 -8.76 2.14 15.14
N SER A 163 -9.28 1.15 15.84
CA SER A 163 -9.67 1.30 17.24
C SER A 163 -9.45 0.03 18.06
N LYS A 164 -9.89 0.01 19.33
CA LYS A 164 -10.00 -1.20 20.14
C LYS A 164 -11.31 -1.97 19.88
N GLY A 165 -12.15 -1.55 18.93
CA GLY A 165 -13.47 -2.14 18.70
C GLY A 165 -14.41 -1.94 19.89
N THR A 166 -15.40 -2.82 20.03
CA THR A 166 -16.43 -2.70 21.08
C THR A 166 -16.16 -3.56 22.31
N HIS A 167 -15.11 -4.40 22.28
CA HIS A 167 -14.76 -5.34 23.35
C HIS A 167 -13.25 -5.62 23.39
N GLN A 168 -12.73 -5.97 24.56
CA GLN A 168 -11.31 -6.23 24.85
C GLN A 168 -11.18 -7.22 26.02
N ALA A 169 -9.99 -7.80 26.19
CA ALA A 169 -9.60 -8.62 27.34
C ALA A 169 -8.36 -8.02 28.06
N PRO A 170 -8.55 -7.04 28.97
CA PRO A 170 -7.45 -6.32 29.62
C PRO A 170 -6.46 -7.21 30.38
N ARG A 171 -6.91 -8.33 30.98
CA ARG A 171 -6.03 -9.27 31.68
C ARG A 171 -5.05 -9.95 30.72
N ALA A 172 -5.51 -10.34 29.53
CA ALA A 172 -4.65 -10.93 28.51
C ALA A 172 -3.71 -9.89 27.88
N GLU A 173 -4.22 -8.69 27.57
CA GLU A 173 -3.42 -7.57 27.08
C GLU A 173 -2.25 -7.28 28.03
N ARG A 174 -2.57 -7.08 29.31
CA ARG A 174 -1.57 -6.78 30.34
C ARG A 174 -0.64 -7.96 30.60
N GLY A 175 -1.17 -9.19 30.63
CA GLY A 175 -0.40 -10.41 30.83
C GLY A 175 0.72 -10.57 29.79
N TRP A 176 0.43 -10.33 28.51
CA TRP A 176 1.45 -10.39 27.45
C TRP A 176 2.54 -9.33 27.62
N ILE A 177 2.14 -8.07 27.82
CA ILE A 177 3.09 -6.95 27.89
C ILE A 177 3.94 -7.07 29.16
N ASP A 178 3.37 -7.40 30.32
CA ASP A 178 4.11 -7.63 31.56
C ASP A 178 5.06 -8.84 31.45
N GLY A 179 4.59 -9.92 30.82
CA GLY A 179 5.44 -11.09 30.56
C GLY A 179 6.64 -10.75 29.67
N ALA A 180 6.46 -9.85 28.69
CA ALA A 180 7.53 -9.36 27.84
C ALA A 180 8.51 -8.44 28.62
N VAL A 181 7.99 -7.56 29.47
CA VAL A 181 8.81 -6.69 30.34
C VAL A 181 9.63 -7.51 31.32
N GLU A 182 9.04 -8.51 31.96
CA GLU A 182 9.76 -9.43 32.86
C GLU A 182 10.80 -10.28 32.09
N ALA A 183 10.54 -10.58 30.81
CA ALA A 183 11.51 -11.22 29.93
C ALA A 183 12.60 -10.27 29.40
N GLY A 184 12.58 -8.99 29.75
CA GLY A 184 13.63 -8.01 29.45
C GLY A 184 13.35 -7.08 28.27
N TRP A 185 12.13 -7.07 27.73
CA TRP A 185 11.72 -6.14 26.65
C TRP A 185 11.12 -4.84 27.21
N SER A 186 11.06 -3.81 26.39
CA SER A 186 10.39 -2.56 26.76
C SER A 186 8.91 -2.60 26.45
N GLU A 187 8.10 -1.94 27.29
CA GLU A 187 6.74 -1.55 26.92
C GLU A 187 6.79 -0.31 26.02
N THR A 188 6.05 -0.36 24.91
CA THR A 188 5.96 0.71 23.91
C THR A 188 4.49 1.03 23.67
N GLU A 189 4.12 2.31 23.78
CA GLU A 189 2.74 2.75 23.59
C GLU A 189 2.24 2.54 22.14
N ASP A 190 3.10 2.87 21.16
CA ASP A 190 2.76 2.81 19.74
C ASP A 190 3.90 2.23 18.88
N LEU A 191 3.75 0.95 18.54
CA LEU A 191 4.63 0.21 17.64
C LEU A 191 4.29 0.41 16.16
N GLN A 192 3.28 1.23 15.83
CA GLN A 192 2.82 1.53 14.48
C GLN A 192 3.19 2.96 14.03
N SER A 193 4.09 3.61 14.78
CA SER A 193 4.66 4.95 14.52
C SER A 193 5.69 4.99 13.38
N LEU A 194 5.83 3.92 12.59
CA LEU A 194 6.89 3.65 11.60
C LEU A 194 8.33 3.63 12.12
N HIS A 195 8.60 4.04 13.36
CA HIS A 195 9.96 4.16 13.91
C HIS A 195 10.27 3.16 15.03
N SER A 196 9.22 2.63 15.67
CA SER A 196 9.36 1.78 16.84
C SER A 196 9.35 0.30 16.44
N SER A 197 10.40 -0.43 16.85
CA SER A 197 10.72 -1.76 16.32
C SER A 197 11.16 -2.79 17.36
N ASN A 198 11.22 -2.42 18.64
CA ASN A 198 11.77 -3.30 19.68
C ASN A 198 11.08 -3.14 21.04
N GLY A 199 9.86 -3.68 21.16
CA GLY A 199 9.06 -3.63 22.37
C GLY A 199 7.74 -4.39 22.24
N SER A 200 6.95 -4.35 23.30
CA SER A 200 5.60 -4.91 23.39
C SER A 200 4.60 -3.84 23.80
N GLY A 201 3.36 -3.91 23.32
CA GLY A 201 2.36 -2.91 23.65
C GLY A 201 0.94 -3.25 23.25
N PRO A 202 0.00 -2.35 23.56
CA PRO A 202 -1.39 -2.47 23.14
C PRO A 202 -1.48 -2.50 21.61
N TRP A 203 -2.36 -3.34 21.07
CA TRP A 203 -2.62 -3.43 19.64
C TRP A 203 -4.03 -3.02 19.28
N TYR A 204 -4.17 -2.42 18.10
CA TYR A 204 -5.43 -1.93 17.56
C TYR A 204 -5.88 -2.79 16.38
N ARG A 205 -7.08 -2.50 15.88
CA ARG A 205 -7.74 -3.28 14.84
C ARG A 205 -8.60 -2.43 13.92
N TYR A 206 -8.81 -2.95 12.71
CA TYR A 206 -9.71 -2.40 11.69
C TYR A 206 -11.17 -2.70 12.03
N VAL A 207 -11.63 -2.16 13.16
CA VAL A 207 -12.99 -2.29 13.68
C VAL A 207 -13.47 -0.93 14.14
N SER A 208 -14.72 -0.62 13.82
CA SER A 208 -15.37 0.61 14.25
C SER A 208 -15.52 0.64 15.78
N PRO A 209 -15.18 1.76 16.44
CA PRO A 209 -15.33 1.90 17.89
C PRO A 209 -16.79 2.05 18.33
N THR A 210 -17.71 2.38 17.41
CA THR A 210 -19.10 2.72 17.76
C THR A 210 -20.06 1.54 17.60
N ASP A 211 -20.01 0.88 16.45
CA ASP A 211 -20.94 -0.21 16.07
C ASP A 211 -20.29 -1.59 15.99
N GLY A 212 -18.98 -1.68 16.25
CA GLY A 212 -18.24 -2.94 16.29
C GLY A 212 -18.11 -3.63 14.93
N ARG A 213 -18.37 -2.92 13.82
CA ARG A 213 -18.31 -3.49 12.47
C ARG A 213 -16.89 -3.46 11.91
N ARG A 214 -16.55 -4.48 11.12
CA ARG A 214 -15.31 -4.52 10.33
C ARG A 214 -15.14 -3.26 9.48
N GLN A 215 -13.88 -2.83 9.30
CA GLN A 215 -13.50 -1.70 8.46
C GLN A 215 -12.82 -2.19 7.16
N ASP A 216 -13.58 -2.88 6.32
CA ASP A 216 -13.13 -3.31 4.99
C ASP A 216 -13.39 -2.25 3.92
N VAL A 217 -12.65 -2.30 2.81
CA VAL A 217 -12.72 -1.26 1.79
C VAL A 217 -14.04 -1.25 1.02
N ALA A 218 -14.73 -2.38 0.88
CA ALA A 218 -15.98 -2.41 0.13
C ALA A 218 -17.04 -1.59 0.88
N HIS A 219 -17.17 -1.82 2.19
CA HIS A 219 -18.11 -1.08 3.03
C HIS A 219 -17.71 0.38 3.27
N ARG A 220 -16.42 0.73 3.16
CA ARG A 220 -15.92 2.08 3.47
C ARG A 220 -15.71 2.97 2.25
N TYR A 221 -15.49 2.40 1.07
CA TYR A 221 -15.27 3.14 -0.18
C TYR A 221 -16.34 2.85 -1.23
N LEU A 222 -16.59 1.59 -1.58
CA LEU A 222 -17.47 1.26 -2.72
C LEU A 222 -18.97 1.38 -2.40
N HIS A 223 -19.44 0.67 -1.37
CA HIS A 223 -20.87 0.59 -1.06
C HIS A 223 -21.50 1.97 -0.79
N PRO A 224 -20.87 2.90 -0.05
CA PRO A 224 -21.43 4.24 0.15
C PRO A 224 -21.68 4.99 -1.17
N LEU A 225 -20.74 4.95 -2.11
CA LEU A 225 -20.87 5.61 -3.42
C LEU A 225 -21.98 4.98 -4.28
N LEU A 226 -22.05 3.64 -4.30
CA LEU A 226 -23.05 2.90 -5.06
C LEU A 226 -24.47 3.11 -4.50
N GLN A 227 -24.59 3.17 -3.17
CA GLN A 227 -25.88 3.30 -2.48
C GLN A 227 -26.42 4.74 -2.46
N SER A 228 -25.55 5.76 -2.55
CA SER A 228 -26.00 7.15 -2.62
C SER A 228 -26.78 7.44 -3.92
N GLY A 229 -26.43 6.74 -5.00
CA GLY A 229 -26.96 6.99 -6.34
C GLY A 229 -26.37 8.24 -7.01
N GLU A 230 -25.41 8.91 -6.37
CA GLU A 230 -24.75 10.12 -6.89
C GLU A 230 -23.61 9.80 -7.87
N TYR A 231 -23.16 8.53 -7.91
CA TYR A 231 -22.07 8.05 -8.75
C TYR A 231 -22.57 7.05 -9.80
N PRO A 232 -23.41 7.47 -10.77
CA PRO A 232 -23.96 6.57 -11.79
C PRO A 232 -22.91 6.04 -12.77
N ASN A 233 -21.68 6.55 -12.67
CA ASN A 233 -20.53 6.23 -13.50
C ASN A 233 -19.68 5.07 -12.94
N LEU A 234 -19.95 4.63 -11.70
CA LEU A 234 -19.30 3.49 -11.05
C LEU A 234 -20.18 2.24 -11.11
N HIS A 235 -19.58 1.13 -11.55
CA HIS A 235 -20.24 -0.16 -11.70
C HIS A 235 -19.39 -1.29 -11.14
N VAL A 236 -20.03 -2.28 -10.51
CA VAL A 236 -19.38 -3.49 -9.98
C VAL A 236 -20.10 -4.72 -10.53
N LEU A 237 -19.35 -5.63 -11.15
CA LEU A 237 -19.81 -6.93 -11.62
C LEU A 237 -19.18 -8.02 -10.76
N VAL A 238 -19.96 -8.59 -9.85
CA VAL A 238 -19.53 -9.67 -8.95
C VAL A 238 -19.75 -11.05 -9.57
N GLU A 239 -19.24 -12.09 -8.91
CA GLU A 239 -19.40 -13.50 -9.29
C GLU A 239 -18.97 -13.77 -10.75
N THR A 240 -17.94 -13.05 -11.21
CA THR A 240 -17.48 -13.02 -12.60
C THR A 240 -15.97 -13.11 -12.67
N GLN A 241 -15.46 -14.10 -13.42
CA GLN A 241 -14.04 -14.32 -13.60
C GLN A 241 -13.51 -13.54 -14.80
N VAL A 242 -12.41 -12.80 -14.60
CA VAL A 242 -11.60 -12.25 -15.69
C VAL A 242 -10.64 -13.32 -16.18
N LEU A 243 -10.79 -13.72 -17.44
CA LEU A 243 -10.04 -14.84 -18.03
C LEU A 243 -8.65 -14.38 -18.51
N ARG A 244 -8.63 -13.27 -19.25
CA ARG A 244 -7.45 -12.64 -19.84
C ARG A 244 -7.72 -11.20 -20.25
N ILE A 245 -6.66 -10.42 -20.38
CA ILE A 245 -6.63 -9.08 -20.94
C ILE A 245 -6.49 -9.21 -22.46
N LEU A 246 -7.17 -8.32 -23.18
CA LEU A 246 -7.17 -8.27 -24.64
C LEU A 246 -6.26 -7.14 -25.11
N PHE A 247 -5.27 -7.47 -25.93
CA PHE A 247 -4.33 -6.51 -26.50
C PHE A 247 -4.63 -6.24 -27.98
N GLU A 248 -4.55 -4.98 -28.40
CA GLU A 248 -4.79 -4.53 -29.76
C GLU A 248 -3.70 -3.55 -30.24
N GLY A 249 -3.45 -3.52 -31.55
CA GLY A 249 -2.49 -2.60 -32.19
C GLY A 249 -1.04 -3.07 -32.13
N GLU A 250 -0.14 -2.30 -32.75
CA GLU A 250 1.30 -2.62 -32.82
C GLU A 250 2.02 -2.43 -31.47
N GLU A 251 1.47 -1.58 -30.60
CA GLU A 251 2.01 -1.27 -29.27
C GLU A 251 1.45 -2.17 -28.16
N ASN A 252 0.67 -3.21 -28.50
CA ASN A 252 0.01 -4.08 -27.54
C ASN A 252 -0.76 -3.29 -26.47
N ARG A 253 -1.68 -2.41 -26.89
CA ARG A 253 -2.51 -1.65 -25.94
C ARG A 253 -3.57 -2.56 -25.32
N ALA A 254 -3.68 -2.57 -24.00
CA ALA A 254 -4.78 -3.24 -23.31
C ALA A 254 -6.11 -2.55 -23.65
N ALA A 255 -6.93 -3.24 -24.44
CA ALA A 255 -8.17 -2.72 -25.02
C ALA A 255 -9.43 -3.26 -24.33
N GLY A 256 -9.28 -4.16 -23.36
CA GLY A 256 -10.41 -4.75 -22.64
C GLY A 256 -10.06 -6.07 -21.98
N VAL A 257 -11.08 -6.80 -21.57
CA VAL A 257 -10.96 -8.12 -20.93
C VAL A 257 -11.97 -9.11 -21.50
N GLU A 258 -11.63 -10.38 -21.45
CA GLU A 258 -12.57 -11.48 -21.63
C GLU A 258 -12.99 -12.03 -20.28
N ILE A 259 -14.30 -12.22 -20.08
CA ILE A 259 -14.91 -12.64 -18.81
C ILE A 259 -15.85 -13.82 -18.98
N ARG A 260 -16.13 -14.51 -17.88
CA ARG A 260 -17.25 -15.46 -17.76
C ARG A 260 -17.89 -15.39 -16.38
N ARG A 261 -19.14 -15.85 -16.26
CA ARG A 261 -19.78 -16.11 -14.96
C ARG A 261 -18.92 -17.12 -14.18
N ASN A 262 -18.64 -16.87 -12.90
CA ASN A 262 -17.89 -17.79 -12.07
C ASN A 262 -18.72 -19.08 -11.85
N PRO A 263 -18.21 -20.27 -12.25
CA PRO A 263 -18.94 -21.52 -12.08
C PRO A 263 -19.32 -21.85 -10.63
N ALA A 264 -18.60 -21.32 -9.64
CA ALA A 264 -18.93 -21.48 -8.22
C ALA A 264 -20.29 -20.86 -7.83
N PHE A 265 -20.75 -19.85 -8.56
CA PHE A 265 -21.99 -19.11 -8.29
C PHE A 265 -23.09 -19.33 -9.36
N ALA A 266 -22.80 -20.12 -10.38
CA ALA A 266 -23.73 -20.44 -11.46
C ALA A 266 -24.58 -21.68 -11.10
N GLN A 267 -25.65 -21.50 -10.30
CA GLN A 267 -26.56 -22.54 -9.76
C GLN A 267 -26.92 -23.70 -10.73
N GLY A 268 -26.02 -24.66 -10.92
CA GLY A 268 -26.18 -25.77 -11.88
C GLY A 268 -26.12 -25.40 -13.37
N SER A 269 -25.89 -24.13 -13.72
CA SER A 269 -25.68 -23.72 -15.11
C SER A 269 -24.24 -23.99 -15.52
N ARG A 270 -24.03 -24.82 -16.55
CA ARG A 270 -22.72 -25.03 -17.19
C ARG A 270 -22.44 -23.98 -18.28
N ASP A 271 -23.05 -22.81 -18.18
CA ASP A 271 -22.83 -21.74 -19.15
C ASP A 271 -21.39 -21.21 -19.01
N ASN A 272 -20.51 -21.75 -19.84
CA ASN A 272 -19.13 -21.31 -20.01
C ASN A 272 -18.99 -20.27 -21.13
N SER A 273 -20.09 -19.60 -21.52
CA SER A 273 -20.01 -18.51 -22.49
C SER A 273 -19.09 -17.41 -21.98
N THR A 274 -18.22 -16.95 -22.88
CA THR A 274 -17.34 -15.82 -22.61
C THR A 274 -17.92 -14.57 -23.24
N THR A 275 -17.73 -13.44 -22.57
CA THR A 275 -18.10 -12.11 -23.07
C THR A 275 -16.86 -11.22 -23.04
N ARG A 276 -16.78 -10.27 -23.97
CA ARG A 276 -15.70 -9.28 -24.01
C ARG A 276 -16.23 -7.93 -23.54
N VAL A 277 -15.47 -7.26 -22.69
CA VAL A 277 -15.73 -5.89 -22.27
C VAL A 277 -14.56 -5.03 -22.71
N LYS A 278 -14.85 -3.95 -23.44
CA LYS A 278 -13.83 -3.03 -23.95
C LYS A 278 -13.51 -1.93 -22.94
N ALA A 279 -12.23 -1.55 -22.88
CA ALA A 279 -11.73 -0.39 -22.14
C ALA A 279 -11.27 0.69 -23.13
N ARG A 280 -11.87 1.88 -23.05
CA ARG A 280 -11.46 3.01 -23.88
C ARG A 280 -10.11 3.57 -23.44
N LYS A 281 -9.88 3.66 -22.12
CA LYS A 281 -8.71 4.34 -21.56
C LYS A 281 -7.73 3.39 -20.87
N LEU A 282 -8.20 2.58 -19.91
CA LEU A 282 -7.30 1.87 -19.00
C LEU A 282 -7.87 0.52 -18.52
N VAL A 283 -7.00 -0.48 -18.41
CA VAL A 283 -7.23 -1.69 -17.62
C VAL A 283 -6.30 -1.66 -16.41
N VAL A 284 -6.83 -1.96 -15.22
CA VAL A 284 -6.06 -2.11 -13.98
C VAL A 284 -6.22 -3.54 -13.48
N SER A 285 -5.11 -4.26 -13.33
CA SER A 285 -5.10 -5.56 -12.65
C SER A 285 -4.95 -5.36 -11.14
N SER A 286 -5.90 -5.90 -10.39
CA SER A 286 -5.97 -5.84 -8.93
C SER A 286 -6.43 -7.18 -8.34
N ALA A 287 -6.03 -8.29 -8.96
CA ALA A 287 -6.39 -9.66 -8.59
C ALA A 287 -5.49 -10.27 -7.50
N GLY A 288 -4.61 -9.46 -6.92
CA GLY A 288 -3.72 -9.83 -5.82
C GLY A 288 -2.51 -10.65 -6.26
N SER A 289 -1.62 -10.94 -5.30
CA SER A 289 -0.32 -11.57 -5.53
C SER A 289 -0.36 -12.98 -6.14
N PHE A 290 -1.54 -13.61 -6.20
CA PHE A 290 -1.75 -14.87 -6.91
C PHE A 290 -2.52 -14.67 -8.22
N GLY A 291 -3.63 -13.92 -8.18
CA GLY A 291 -4.50 -13.76 -9.35
C GLY A 291 -3.88 -12.92 -10.45
N THR A 292 -3.17 -11.84 -10.11
CA THR A 292 -2.55 -10.91 -11.06
C THR A 292 -1.50 -11.58 -11.96
N PRO A 293 -0.46 -12.27 -11.44
CA PRO A 293 0.52 -12.91 -12.32
C PRO A 293 -0.11 -13.95 -13.25
N LEU A 294 -1.03 -14.78 -12.73
CA LEU A 294 -1.75 -15.77 -13.54
C LEU A 294 -2.63 -15.12 -14.62
N LEU A 295 -3.23 -13.95 -14.34
CA LEU A 295 -3.99 -13.19 -15.33
C LEU A 295 -3.07 -12.66 -16.43
N LEU A 296 -1.91 -12.08 -16.08
CA LEU A 296 -0.94 -11.58 -17.05
C LEU A 296 -0.41 -12.70 -17.94
N GLU A 297 -0.02 -13.83 -17.36
CA GLU A 297 0.52 -14.97 -18.12
C GLU A 297 -0.51 -15.52 -19.10
N ARG A 298 -1.76 -15.75 -18.68
CA ARG A 298 -2.86 -16.16 -19.59
C ARG A 298 -3.17 -15.11 -20.67
N SER A 299 -2.74 -13.87 -20.48
CA SER A 299 -2.85 -12.78 -21.45
C SER A 299 -1.64 -12.66 -22.37
N GLY A 300 -0.62 -13.52 -22.19
CA GLY A 300 0.61 -13.53 -22.97
C GLY A 300 1.72 -12.62 -22.44
N VAL A 301 1.61 -12.12 -21.21
CA VAL A 301 2.62 -11.27 -20.58
C VAL A 301 3.30 -12.05 -19.45
N GLY A 302 4.57 -12.44 -19.65
CA GLY A 302 5.30 -13.26 -18.69
C GLY A 302 6.61 -13.83 -19.25
N ASP A 303 7.24 -14.77 -18.53
CA ASP A 303 8.43 -15.49 -18.99
C ASP A 303 8.09 -16.30 -20.27
N PRO A 304 8.76 -16.05 -21.42
CA PRO A 304 8.53 -16.82 -22.64
C PRO A 304 8.59 -18.33 -22.47
N ALA A 305 9.44 -18.86 -21.58
CA ALA A 305 9.54 -20.30 -21.32
C ALA A 305 8.31 -20.84 -20.57
N VAL A 306 7.77 -20.06 -19.63
CA VAL A 306 6.51 -20.38 -18.93
C VAL A 306 5.35 -20.36 -19.92
N LEU A 307 5.26 -19.30 -20.73
CA LEU A 307 4.20 -19.13 -21.72
C LEU A 307 4.22 -20.22 -22.79
N GLU A 308 5.40 -20.57 -23.33
CA GLU A 308 5.56 -21.64 -24.30
C GLU A 308 5.11 -22.99 -23.72
N LYS A 309 5.55 -23.32 -22.50
CA LYS A 309 5.17 -24.56 -21.80
C LYS A 309 3.66 -24.65 -21.57
N ALA A 310 3.02 -23.51 -21.29
CA ALA A 310 1.57 -23.40 -21.10
C ALA A 310 0.78 -23.31 -22.42
N GLY A 311 1.45 -23.25 -23.58
CA GLY A 311 0.80 -23.11 -24.89
C GLY A 311 0.14 -21.74 -25.12
N ILE A 312 0.69 -20.69 -24.52
CA ILE A 312 0.22 -19.31 -24.62
C ILE A 312 1.15 -18.52 -25.55
N ALA A 313 0.56 -17.75 -26.46
CA ALA A 313 1.34 -16.86 -27.33
C ALA A 313 1.86 -15.66 -26.54
N THR A 314 3.17 -15.38 -26.68
CA THR A 314 3.80 -14.22 -26.05
C THR A 314 3.34 -12.91 -26.70
N VAL A 315 2.82 -12.01 -25.88
CA VAL A 315 2.55 -10.60 -26.18
C VAL A 315 3.74 -9.75 -25.76
N GLU A 316 4.23 -9.94 -24.53
CA GLU A 316 5.42 -9.27 -24.01
C GLU A 316 6.21 -10.20 -23.09
N SER A 317 7.54 -10.13 -23.20
CA SER A 317 8.46 -10.92 -22.39
C SER A 317 8.78 -10.21 -21.08
N LEU A 318 8.21 -10.69 -19.98
CA LEU A 318 8.48 -10.21 -18.62
C LEU A 318 8.70 -11.41 -17.69
N ASP A 319 9.98 -11.80 -17.54
CA ASP A 319 10.39 -12.92 -16.71
C ASP A 319 10.06 -12.75 -15.22
N GLY A 320 9.89 -11.51 -14.75
CA GLY A 320 9.50 -11.27 -13.36
C GLY A 320 8.04 -11.55 -12.99
N VAL A 321 7.16 -11.81 -13.96
CA VAL A 321 5.77 -12.15 -13.67
C VAL A 321 5.68 -13.55 -13.07
N GLY A 322 5.08 -13.66 -11.89
CA GLY A 322 4.87 -14.92 -11.16
C GLY A 322 6.04 -15.34 -10.29
N ASN A 323 7.21 -14.70 -10.42
CA ASN A 323 8.41 -15.02 -9.64
C ASN A 323 8.52 -14.23 -8.34
N ASP A 324 9.46 -14.64 -7.49
CA ASP A 324 9.80 -14.00 -6.21
C ASP A 324 8.62 -13.81 -5.25
N PHE A 325 7.74 -14.81 -5.18
CA PHE A 325 6.67 -14.87 -4.18
C PHE A 325 7.27 -14.72 -2.77
N GLN A 326 6.79 -13.72 -2.04
CA GLN A 326 7.13 -13.45 -0.66
C GLN A 326 5.89 -13.56 0.20
N ASP A 327 6.05 -14.03 1.45
CA ASP A 327 4.99 -14.05 2.45
C ASP A 327 5.61 -14.04 3.84
N HIS A 328 4.88 -13.54 4.81
CA HIS A 328 5.18 -13.85 6.20
C HIS A 328 4.68 -15.24 6.52
N HIS A 329 5.44 -15.98 7.33
CA HIS A 329 5.05 -17.32 7.75
C HIS A 329 5.30 -17.51 9.24
N PHE A 330 4.41 -18.27 9.89
CA PHE A 330 4.31 -18.37 11.34
C PHE A 330 3.96 -19.79 11.80
N VAL A 331 4.20 -20.06 13.08
CA VAL A 331 3.69 -21.24 13.79
C VAL A 331 2.90 -20.75 14.99
N GLY A 332 1.69 -21.26 15.21
CA GLY A 332 0.88 -20.92 16.37
C GLY A 332 1.22 -21.83 17.57
N TYR A 333 1.44 -21.26 18.75
CA TYR A 333 1.69 -22.01 19.99
C TYR A 333 0.60 -21.75 21.01
N VAL A 334 0.03 -22.81 21.58
CA VAL A 334 -1.25 -22.75 22.31
C VAL A 334 -1.05 -22.95 23.80
N TYR A 335 -1.63 -22.07 24.60
CA TYR A 335 -1.49 -22.04 26.05
C TYR A 335 -2.85 -22.10 26.74
N ARG A 336 -2.90 -22.88 27.81
CA ARG A 336 -4.05 -22.98 28.73
C ARG A 336 -4.04 -21.78 29.66
N THR A 337 -5.21 -21.22 29.96
CA THR A 337 -5.31 -20.01 30.80
C THR A 337 -6.42 -20.11 31.86
N ASN A 338 -6.48 -19.13 32.75
CA ASN A 338 -7.61 -18.89 33.65
C ASN A 338 -8.51 -17.73 33.17
N LEU A 339 -8.54 -17.46 31.87
CA LEU A 339 -9.45 -16.49 31.27
C LEU A 339 -10.89 -17.00 31.29
N GLU A 340 -11.84 -16.08 31.22
CA GLU A 340 -13.27 -16.38 31.11
C GLU A 340 -13.73 -16.38 29.64
N GLN A 341 -14.91 -16.94 29.34
CA GLN A 341 -15.43 -17.01 27.96
C GLN A 341 -15.62 -15.62 27.30
N ASN A 342 -15.90 -14.58 28.07
CA ASN A 342 -15.96 -13.21 27.56
C ASN A 342 -14.56 -12.63 27.27
N GLU A 343 -13.48 -13.27 27.70
CA GLU A 343 -12.10 -12.85 27.47
C GLU A 343 -11.41 -13.64 26.33
N THR A 344 -12.14 -14.48 25.61
CA THR A 344 -11.67 -15.22 24.42
C THR A 344 -12.73 -15.29 23.33
N ILE A 345 -12.35 -15.62 22.10
CA ILE A 345 -13.31 -15.90 21.02
C ILE A 345 -13.50 -17.40 20.75
N ASN A 346 -13.04 -18.26 21.67
CA ASN A 346 -13.11 -19.71 21.55
C ASN A 346 -14.57 -20.19 21.36
N GLY A 347 -14.81 -20.96 20.29
CA GLY A 347 -16.11 -21.54 19.96
C GLY A 347 -17.09 -20.61 19.22
N ILE A 348 -16.88 -19.28 19.20
CA ILE A 348 -17.81 -18.33 18.54
C ILE A 348 -17.95 -18.65 17.04
N ALA A 349 -16.82 -18.79 16.34
CA ALA A 349 -16.83 -19.06 14.90
C ALA A 349 -17.51 -20.39 14.54
N ARG A 350 -17.62 -21.34 15.47
CA ARG A 350 -18.20 -22.68 15.22
C ARG A 350 -19.56 -22.91 15.88
N ASN A 351 -20.14 -21.90 16.53
CA ASN A 351 -21.34 -22.05 17.36
C ASN A 351 -21.20 -23.13 18.44
N ASP A 352 -20.02 -23.19 19.06
CA ASP A 352 -19.65 -24.22 20.04
C ASP A 352 -19.39 -23.59 21.42
N ARG A 353 -19.15 -24.41 22.46
CA ARG A 353 -18.84 -23.97 23.83
C ARG A 353 -19.90 -23.03 24.43
N GLY A 354 -21.15 -23.19 24.00
CA GLY A 354 -22.29 -22.37 24.43
C GLY A 354 -22.40 -21.01 23.73
N ARG A 355 -21.67 -20.79 22.63
CA ARG A 355 -21.59 -19.52 21.91
C ARG A 355 -22.54 -19.50 20.70
N ASP A 356 -23.82 -19.26 20.91
CA ASP A 356 -24.80 -19.11 19.82
C ASP A 356 -24.69 -17.73 19.16
N VAL A 357 -24.15 -17.68 17.94
CA VAL A 357 -23.93 -16.42 17.23
C VAL A 357 -25.22 -15.71 16.85
N ASP A 358 -26.30 -16.41 16.53
CA ASP A 358 -27.57 -15.76 16.20
C ASP A 358 -28.16 -15.08 17.44
N ALA A 359 -28.03 -15.73 18.61
CA ALA A 359 -28.41 -15.14 19.88
C ALA A 359 -27.52 -13.93 20.25
N MET A 360 -26.20 -14.03 20.04
CA MET A 360 -25.27 -12.92 20.27
C MET A 360 -25.57 -11.72 19.36
N ILE A 361 -25.88 -11.95 18.09
CA ILE A 361 -26.29 -10.92 17.13
C ILE A 361 -27.60 -10.26 17.60
N ALA A 362 -28.60 -11.07 17.96
CA ALA A 362 -29.88 -10.56 18.45
C ALA A 362 -29.76 -9.72 19.73
N ALA A 363 -28.77 -10.03 20.57
CA ALA A 363 -28.46 -9.30 21.79
C ALA A 363 -27.58 -8.05 21.58
N ASN A 364 -27.10 -7.79 20.36
CA ASN A 364 -26.03 -6.81 20.07
C ASN A 364 -24.81 -7.02 20.98
N ASP A 365 -24.38 -8.27 21.13
CA ASP A 365 -23.24 -8.63 21.97
C ASP A 365 -21.97 -7.93 21.45
N LYS A 366 -21.37 -7.12 22.32
CA LYS A 366 -20.18 -6.32 22.01
C LYS A 366 -18.97 -7.18 21.67
N GLN A 367 -18.93 -8.42 22.14
CA GLN A 367 -17.83 -9.33 21.87
C GLN A 367 -17.73 -9.70 20.38
N LEU A 368 -18.82 -9.55 19.61
CA LEU A 368 -18.79 -9.75 18.16
C LEU A 368 -17.95 -8.69 17.43
N GLY A 369 -17.76 -7.51 18.02
CA GLY A 369 -16.93 -6.43 17.49
C GLY A 369 -15.47 -6.49 17.96
N TRP A 370 -14.92 -7.70 18.13
CA TRP A 370 -13.56 -7.96 18.57
C TRP A 370 -12.91 -9.07 17.74
N ASN A 371 -11.59 -9.04 17.58
CA ASN A 371 -10.82 -10.03 16.83
C ASN A 371 -9.98 -10.96 17.73
N GLY A 372 -10.13 -10.86 19.05
CA GLY A 372 -9.34 -11.66 19.99
C GLY A 372 -7.91 -11.16 20.20
N HIS A 373 -7.46 -10.03 19.64
CA HIS A 373 -6.04 -9.65 19.62
C HIS A 373 -5.80 -8.24 20.19
N ASP A 374 -5.47 -8.17 21.48
CA ASP A 374 -5.33 -6.90 22.23
C ASP A 374 -3.89 -6.43 22.45
N ALA A 375 -2.90 -7.31 22.36
CA ALA A 375 -1.47 -6.99 22.52
C ALA A 375 -0.60 -7.72 21.49
N SER A 376 0.50 -7.09 21.11
CA SER A 376 1.53 -7.70 20.26
C SER A 376 2.86 -6.98 20.45
N SER A 377 3.88 -7.47 19.76
CA SER A 377 5.26 -7.06 19.92
C SER A 377 5.99 -7.03 18.59
N LYS A 378 6.97 -6.13 18.48
CA LYS A 378 8.01 -6.14 17.44
C LYS A 378 9.35 -6.32 18.15
N PHE A 379 10.14 -7.33 17.78
CA PHE A 379 11.34 -7.68 18.53
C PHE A 379 12.59 -7.80 17.65
N ARG A 380 13.73 -7.45 18.24
CA ARG A 380 15.08 -7.60 17.69
C ARG A 380 15.93 -8.43 18.65
N PRO A 381 16.58 -9.51 18.20
CA PRO A 381 17.41 -10.36 19.06
C PRO A 381 18.53 -9.56 19.73
N SER A 382 18.89 -9.94 20.96
CA SER A 382 20.05 -9.37 21.65
C SER A 382 21.37 -9.82 20.99
N PRO A 383 22.51 -9.16 21.25
CA PRO A 383 23.81 -9.64 20.79
C PRO A 383 24.12 -11.08 21.22
N ALA A 384 23.64 -11.50 22.40
CA ALA A 384 23.79 -12.88 22.88
C ALA A 384 22.94 -13.85 22.04
N ASP A 385 21.70 -13.49 21.71
CA ASP A 385 20.83 -14.30 20.84
C ASP A 385 21.44 -14.45 19.44
N ILE A 386 21.91 -13.35 18.85
CA ILE A 386 22.54 -13.36 17.51
C ILE A 386 23.76 -14.29 17.52
N SER A 387 24.61 -14.18 18.55
CA SER A 387 25.77 -15.06 18.69
C SER A 387 25.39 -16.52 18.88
N ALA A 388 24.30 -16.80 19.60
CA ALA A 388 23.81 -18.16 19.82
C ALA A 388 23.22 -18.81 18.56
N LEU A 389 22.68 -18.01 17.63
CA LEU A 389 22.18 -18.47 16.33
C LEU A 389 23.30 -18.77 15.31
N GLY A 390 24.55 -18.44 15.66
CA GLY A 390 25.75 -18.86 14.94
C GLY A 390 26.25 -17.85 13.90
N PRO A 391 27.42 -18.11 13.30
CA PRO A 391 28.15 -17.15 12.48
C PRO A 391 27.42 -16.78 11.18
N ASP A 392 26.70 -17.71 10.56
CA ASP A 392 25.92 -17.40 9.35
C ASP A 392 24.77 -16.43 9.65
N PHE A 393 24.12 -16.60 10.81
CA PHE A 393 23.06 -15.68 11.25
C PHE A 393 23.63 -14.32 11.62
N GLN A 394 24.77 -14.27 12.31
CA GLN A 394 25.49 -13.03 12.58
C GLN A 394 25.82 -12.28 11.28
N ALA A 395 26.28 -12.98 10.24
CA ALA A 395 26.60 -12.36 8.96
C ALA A 395 25.35 -11.78 8.27
N ALA A 396 24.24 -12.51 8.28
CA ALA A 396 22.96 -12.01 7.74
C ALA A 396 22.44 -10.81 8.55
N TRP A 397 22.51 -10.87 9.88
CA TRP A 397 22.16 -9.78 10.78
C TRP A 397 22.99 -8.51 10.52
N ASP A 398 24.31 -8.68 10.41
CA ASP A 398 25.24 -7.57 10.16
C ASP A 398 24.97 -6.89 8.82
N ARG A 399 24.51 -7.65 7.80
CA ARG A 399 24.16 -7.14 6.48
C ARG A 399 22.84 -6.38 6.47
N ASP A 400 21.78 -6.96 7.06
CA ASP A 400 20.40 -6.52 6.78
C ASP A 400 19.68 -5.84 7.95
N PHE A 401 20.21 -5.96 9.18
CA PHE A 401 19.51 -5.48 10.38
C PHE A 401 20.35 -4.57 11.27
N LYS A 402 21.67 -4.77 11.34
CA LYS A 402 22.56 -4.06 12.26
C LYS A 402 22.51 -2.54 12.09
N ASP A 403 22.58 -2.08 10.84
CA ASP A 403 22.58 -0.65 10.50
C ASP A 403 21.18 -0.11 10.18
N SER A 404 20.13 -0.92 10.38
CA SER A 404 18.72 -0.57 10.19
C SER A 404 17.95 -0.79 11.50
N PRO A 405 18.10 0.09 12.50
CA PRO A 405 17.54 -0.11 13.85
C PRO A 405 16.02 -0.18 13.87
N ASN A 406 15.35 0.31 12.82
CA ASN A 406 13.90 0.29 12.69
C ASN A 406 13.34 -1.05 12.21
N ARG A 407 14.18 -1.97 11.72
CA ARG A 407 13.73 -3.26 11.21
C ARG A 407 13.60 -4.31 12.33
N PRO A 408 12.40 -4.71 12.79
CA PRO A 408 12.27 -5.84 13.72
C PRO A 408 12.63 -7.15 13.01
N LEU A 409 13.13 -8.17 13.72
CA LEU A 409 13.29 -9.52 13.16
C LEU A 409 11.95 -10.27 13.12
N MET A 410 11.09 -10.00 14.10
CA MET A 410 9.87 -10.77 14.32
C MET A 410 8.77 -9.92 14.92
N ILE A 411 7.54 -10.22 14.52
CA ILE A 411 6.34 -9.77 15.23
C ILE A 411 5.76 -10.97 15.97
N MET A 412 5.28 -10.75 17.19
CA MET A 412 4.67 -11.78 18.03
C MET A 412 3.36 -11.27 18.63
N GLY A 413 2.23 -11.78 18.16
CA GLY A 413 0.91 -11.45 18.69
C GLY A 413 0.39 -12.46 19.71
N LEU A 414 -0.41 -12.00 20.68
CA LEU A 414 -1.25 -12.84 21.51
C LEU A 414 -2.69 -12.80 20.99
N PHE A 415 -3.19 -13.96 20.57
CA PHE A 415 -4.58 -14.15 20.18
C PHE A 415 -5.32 -14.90 21.27
N ASN A 416 -6.39 -14.31 21.78
CA ASN A 416 -7.31 -14.92 22.74
C ASN A 416 -8.27 -15.89 22.04
N ALA A 417 -7.68 -16.81 21.30
CA ALA A 417 -8.35 -17.77 20.44
C ALA A 417 -7.49 -19.04 20.33
N TYR A 418 -8.16 -20.17 20.14
CA TYR A 418 -7.58 -21.42 19.68
C TYR A 418 -8.03 -21.68 18.24
N PHE A 419 -7.08 -21.61 17.30
CA PHE A 419 -7.32 -21.73 15.86
C PHE A 419 -7.44 -23.19 15.37
N GLY A 420 -8.08 -24.05 16.17
CA GLY A 420 -8.31 -25.45 15.84
C GLY A 420 -9.76 -25.85 16.01
N ASP A 421 -10.02 -27.16 16.05
CA ASP A 421 -11.34 -27.66 16.41
C ASP A 421 -11.49 -27.65 17.93
N PRO A 422 -12.41 -26.87 18.54
CA PRO A 422 -12.55 -26.82 19.99
C PRO A 422 -12.84 -28.18 20.63
N ALA A 423 -13.35 -29.16 19.87
CA ALA A 423 -13.52 -30.54 20.32
C ALA A 423 -12.18 -31.26 20.61
N ALA A 424 -11.05 -30.74 20.13
CA ALA A 424 -9.71 -31.24 20.42
C ALA A 424 -9.13 -30.71 21.75
N LEU A 425 -9.80 -29.75 22.40
CA LEU A 425 -9.36 -29.23 23.69
C LEU A 425 -9.63 -30.27 24.79
N PRO A 426 -8.70 -30.45 25.76
CA PRO A 426 -8.82 -31.49 26.78
C PRO A 426 -9.82 -31.14 27.90
N ASP A 427 -10.18 -29.87 28.04
CA ASP A 427 -11.08 -29.38 29.09
C ASP A 427 -11.88 -28.13 28.64
N ASP A 428 -12.66 -27.58 29.58
CA ASP A 428 -13.45 -26.37 29.40
C ASP A 428 -12.67 -25.08 29.73
N ALA A 429 -11.35 -25.16 29.98
CA ALA A 429 -10.53 -23.97 30.17
C ALA A 429 -10.48 -23.15 28.89
N GLU A 430 -10.12 -21.88 29.05
CA GLU A 430 -9.93 -20.97 27.93
C GLU A 430 -8.48 -20.98 27.47
N TYR A 431 -8.30 -20.95 26.15
CA TYR A 431 -6.99 -21.08 25.51
C TYR A 431 -6.66 -19.84 24.69
N VAL A 432 -5.37 -19.53 24.64
CA VAL A 432 -4.80 -18.44 23.84
C VAL A 432 -3.69 -18.98 22.93
N THR A 433 -3.49 -18.36 21.78
CA THR A 433 -2.45 -18.73 20.81
C THR A 433 -1.48 -17.57 20.64
N THR A 434 -0.19 -17.83 20.80
CA THR A 434 0.85 -16.89 20.36
C THR A 434 1.18 -17.17 18.90
N ALA A 435 1.47 -16.12 18.12
CA ALA A 435 1.83 -16.24 16.72
C ALA A 435 3.09 -15.41 16.42
N PRO A 436 4.29 -16.00 16.53
CA PRO A 436 5.54 -15.41 16.04
C PRO A 436 5.69 -15.56 14.51
N TRP A 437 5.88 -14.47 13.78
CA TRP A 437 6.24 -14.50 12.35
C TRP A 437 7.44 -13.63 12.03
N VAL A 438 8.31 -14.17 11.18
CA VAL A 438 9.49 -13.47 10.65
C VAL A 438 9.01 -12.34 9.73
N THR A 439 9.62 -11.16 9.84
CA THR A 439 9.22 -9.92 9.14
C THR A 439 9.88 -9.72 7.79
N TYR A 440 11.08 -10.29 7.59
CA TYR A 440 11.78 -10.24 6.31
C TYR A 440 12.34 -11.61 5.94
N PRO A 441 11.47 -12.59 5.60
CA PRO A 441 11.94 -13.91 5.20
C PRO A 441 12.85 -13.84 3.98
N TYR A 442 13.88 -14.69 3.96
CA TYR A 442 14.77 -14.85 2.81
C TYR A 442 14.22 -15.82 1.77
N ALA A 443 13.35 -16.74 2.21
CA ALA A 443 12.60 -17.64 1.35
C ALA A 443 11.91 -16.90 0.19
N ARG A 444 12.01 -17.48 -1.02
CA ARG A 444 11.32 -17.01 -2.23
C ARG A 444 10.67 -18.17 -2.95
N GLY A 445 9.46 -17.93 -3.43
CA GLY A 445 8.67 -18.88 -4.20
C GLY A 445 8.30 -18.36 -5.58
N HIS A 446 7.35 -19.02 -6.21
CA HIS A 446 6.80 -18.62 -7.51
C HIS A 446 5.38 -19.15 -7.68
N ILE A 447 4.58 -18.52 -8.54
CA ILE A 447 3.34 -19.06 -9.08
C ILE A 447 3.24 -18.81 -10.59
N HIS A 448 2.99 -19.87 -11.36
CA HIS A 448 2.89 -19.81 -12.82
C HIS A 448 1.70 -20.62 -13.36
N THR A 449 1.13 -20.19 -14.48
CA THR A 449 0.14 -20.95 -15.23
C THR A 449 0.77 -22.19 -15.88
N THR A 450 0.02 -23.29 -15.97
CA THR A 450 0.46 -24.50 -16.69
C THR A 450 -0.31 -24.77 -17.99
N GLY A 451 -1.32 -23.94 -18.28
CA GLY A 451 -2.13 -24.00 -19.49
C GLY A 451 -2.78 -22.65 -19.82
N PRO A 452 -3.47 -22.53 -20.96
CA PRO A 452 -4.01 -21.25 -21.43
C PRO A 452 -5.34 -20.85 -20.78
N ASN A 453 -6.00 -21.74 -20.04
CA ASN A 453 -7.33 -21.51 -19.48
C ASN A 453 -7.27 -21.24 -17.97
N ILE A 454 -8.25 -20.51 -17.45
CA ILE A 454 -8.35 -20.23 -16.01
C ILE A 454 -8.55 -21.49 -15.15
N ASP A 455 -9.10 -22.55 -15.73
CA ASP A 455 -9.35 -23.83 -15.04
C ASP A 455 -8.14 -24.78 -15.08
N ASP A 456 -7.11 -24.43 -15.85
CA ASP A 456 -5.87 -25.21 -15.85
C ASP A 456 -5.19 -25.08 -14.49
N GLN A 457 -4.45 -26.12 -14.10
CA GLN A 457 -3.69 -26.08 -12.86
C GLN A 457 -2.62 -24.97 -12.93
N TYR A 458 -2.21 -24.50 -11.76
CA TYR A 458 -1.05 -23.62 -11.63
C TYR A 458 0.09 -24.39 -10.97
N ASP A 459 1.33 -23.95 -11.21
CA ASP A 459 2.53 -24.39 -10.51
C ASP A 459 2.86 -23.38 -9.42
N PHE A 460 2.67 -23.74 -8.15
CA PHE A 460 2.90 -22.83 -7.01
C PHE A 460 3.88 -23.44 -6.00
N THR A 461 4.97 -22.74 -5.72
CA THR A 461 5.93 -23.11 -4.67
C THR A 461 6.04 -21.96 -3.67
N THR A 462 5.91 -22.25 -2.37
CA THR A 462 5.99 -21.21 -1.32
C THR A 462 7.43 -20.75 -1.04
N GLY A 463 8.40 -21.64 -1.20
CA GLY A 463 9.80 -21.39 -0.85
C GLY A 463 10.09 -21.32 0.66
N TRP A 464 9.11 -21.48 1.54
CA TRP A 464 9.29 -21.28 2.98
C TRP A 464 10.41 -22.17 3.57
N LEU A 465 11.26 -21.54 4.38
CA LEU A 465 12.46 -22.14 5.00
C LEU A 465 13.50 -22.64 3.98
N LEU A 466 13.38 -22.23 2.71
CA LEU A 466 14.27 -22.60 1.62
C LEU A 466 15.20 -21.43 1.28
N ASP A 467 16.01 -21.03 2.25
CA ASP A 467 16.95 -19.92 2.15
C ASP A 467 18.40 -20.35 2.40
N GLU A 468 19.36 -19.54 1.95
CA GLU A 468 20.77 -19.86 2.14
C GLU A 468 21.13 -19.85 3.63
N LYS A 469 21.71 -20.94 4.13
CA LYS A 469 22.16 -21.09 5.53
C LYS A 469 21.03 -21.16 6.58
N ASP A 470 19.79 -21.45 6.18
CA ASP A 470 18.66 -21.68 7.10
C ASP A 470 18.41 -20.49 8.06
N ILE A 471 18.56 -19.25 7.61
CA ILE A 471 18.35 -18.02 8.39
C ILE A 471 16.88 -17.90 8.81
N ASP A 472 15.93 -18.23 7.95
CA ASP A 472 14.51 -18.21 8.29
C ASP A 472 14.20 -19.23 9.39
N LEU A 473 14.75 -20.45 9.27
CA LEU A 473 14.58 -21.50 10.28
C LEU A 473 15.19 -21.11 11.63
N LYS A 474 16.40 -20.53 11.63
CA LYS A 474 17.07 -20.01 12.84
C LYS A 474 16.24 -18.91 13.51
N SER A 475 15.62 -18.04 12.72
CA SER A 475 14.71 -17.01 13.20
C SER A 475 13.48 -17.61 13.89
N HIS A 476 12.91 -18.69 13.35
CA HIS A 476 11.79 -19.42 13.97
C HIS A 476 12.17 -20.15 15.25
N ILE A 477 13.38 -20.71 15.36
CA ILE A 477 13.88 -21.32 16.61
C ILE A 477 13.95 -20.25 17.71
N TRP A 478 14.53 -19.09 17.41
CA TRP A 478 14.54 -17.95 18.34
C TRP A 478 13.12 -17.49 18.68
N GLY A 479 12.24 -17.41 17.67
CA GLY A 479 10.85 -17.04 17.85
C GLY A 479 10.10 -17.93 18.83
N TYR A 480 10.24 -19.25 18.69
CA TYR A 480 9.65 -20.24 19.61
C TYR A 480 10.12 -20.04 21.06
N LYS A 481 11.43 -19.92 21.27
CA LYS A 481 12.03 -19.80 22.61
C LYS A 481 11.60 -18.49 23.28
N THR A 482 11.60 -17.40 22.52
CA THR A 482 11.22 -16.06 23.00
C THR A 482 9.74 -15.99 23.38
N GLN A 483 8.83 -16.40 22.48
CA GLN A 483 7.40 -16.35 22.78
C GLN A 483 7.03 -17.23 23.98
N ARG A 484 7.68 -18.42 24.13
CA ARG A 484 7.41 -19.33 25.24
C ARG A 484 7.87 -18.75 26.58
N ALA A 485 9.01 -18.05 26.58
CA ALA A 485 9.50 -17.35 27.77
C ALA A 485 8.51 -16.26 28.25
N ILE A 486 7.91 -15.53 27.31
CA ILE A 486 6.89 -14.50 27.58
C ILE A 486 5.59 -15.16 28.07
N ALA A 487 5.08 -16.15 27.33
CA ALA A 487 3.80 -16.78 27.62
C ALA A 487 3.74 -17.40 29.02
N ARG A 488 4.83 -18.03 29.47
CA ARG A 488 4.92 -18.64 30.81
C ARG A 488 4.91 -17.62 31.96
N ARG A 489 5.24 -16.35 31.70
CA ARG A 489 5.25 -15.26 32.68
C ARG A 489 3.91 -14.54 32.81
N MET A 490 2.98 -14.75 31.86
CA MET A 490 1.68 -14.11 31.91
C MET A 490 0.91 -14.55 33.16
N GLU A 491 0.31 -13.60 33.90
CA GLU A 491 -0.55 -13.89 35.07
C GLU A 491 -1.63 -14.94 34.76
N ILE A 492 -2.13 -14.91 33.53
CA ILE A 492 -3.19 -15.78 33.02
C ILE A 492 -2.72 -17.21 32.71
N PHE A 493 -1.42 -17.49 32.66
CA PHE A 493 -0.86 -18.79 32.25
C PHE A 493 -1.26 -19.92 33.19
N ARG A 494 -1.74 -21.03 32.63
CA ARG A 494 -2.11 -22.26 33.36
C ARG A 494 -1.60 -23.55 32.70
N GLY A 495 -0.75 -23.43 31.68
CA GLY A 495 -0.10 -24.56 31.02
C GLY A 495 0.11 -24.37 29.53
N GLU A 496 0.80 -25.34 28.93
CA GLU A 496 1.17 -25.43 27.52
C GLU A 496 0.37 -26.59 26.89
N LEU A 497 -0.44 -26.34 25.87
CA LEU A 497 -1.21 -27.40 25.23
C LEU A 497 -0.26 -28.27 24.39
N ALA A 498 -0.02 -29.51 24.81
CA ALA A 498 0.96 -30.40 24.18
C ALA A 498 0.76 -30.57 22.66
N LEU A 499 -0.49 -30.53 22.17
CA LEU A 499 -0.80 -30.61 20.74
C LEU A 499 -0.21 -29.44 19.94
N GLY A 500 -0.14 -28.25 20.54
CA GLY A 500 0.34 -27.02 19.91
C GLY A 500 1.82 -26.72 20.18
N HIS A 501 2.61 -27.69 20.64
CA HIS A 501 4.02 -27.49 21.01
C HIS A 501 4.93 -28.60 20.46
N PRO A 502 6.26 -28.36 20.39
CA PRO A 502 7.22 -29.39 20.04
C PRO A 502 7.18 -30.57 21.01
N LYS A 503 7.32 -31.78 20.47
CA LYS A 503 7.20 -33.04 21.22
C LYS A 503 8.50 -33.41 21.94
N PHE A 504 8.88 -32.62 22.94
CA PHE A 504 10.09 -32.88 23.73
C PHE A 504 10.02 -34.20 24.48
N SER A 505 11.18 -34.77 24.81
CA SER A 505 11.28 -35.89 25.74
C SER A 505 10.75 -35.50 27.12
N ASN A 506 10.01 -36.39 27.78
CA ASN A 506 9.50 -36.18 29.15
C ASN A 506 10.61 -36.01 30.21
N THR A 507 11.85 -36.35 29.87
CA THR A 507 13.02 -36.14 30.75
C THR A 507 13.77 -34.85 30.44
N SER A 508 13.39 -34.10 29.40
CA SER A 508 14.01 -32.83 29.04
C SER A 508 13.55 -31.72 29.99
N SER A 509 14.44 -30.77 30.28
CA SER A 509 14.09 -29.49 30.93
C SER A 509 13.12 -28.66 30.10
N ALA A 510 13.05 -28.90 28.79
CA ALA A 510 12.15 -28.21 27.87
C ALA A 510 10.77 -28.89 27.75
N ALA A 511 10.52 -30.01 28.44
CA ALA A 511 9.24 -30.71 28.43
C ALA A 511 8.06 -29.76 28.73
N VAL A 512 6.93 -30.01 28.07
CA VAL A 512 5.75 -29.16 28.21
C VAL A 512 5.10 -29.31 29.59
N ILE A 513 4.63 -28.20 30.16
CA ILE A 513 3.86 -28.20 31.41
C ILE A 513 2.39 -28.03 31.06
N GLU A 514 1.63 -29.12 30.92
CA GLU A 514 0.22 -29.06 30.48
C GLU A 514 -0.72 -28.39 31.49
N VAL A 515 -0.40 -28.47 32.79
CA VAL A 515 -1.17 -27.86 33.87
C VAL A 515 -0.24 -27.21 34.88
N ALA A 516 -0.51 -25.95 35.19
CA ALA A 516 0.17 -25.16 36.22
C ALA A 516 -0.84 -24.35 37.05
N GLU A 517 -0.51 -24.05 38.30
CA GLU A 517 -1.35 -23.24 39.20
C GLU A 517 -1.28 -21.72 38.87
N GLY A 518 -0.25 -21.30 38.13
CA GLY A 518 0.00 -19.91 37.77
C GLY A 518 1.25 -19.75 36.88
N PRO A 519 1.80 -18.53 36.77
CA PRO A 519 3.00 -18.25 35.98
C PRO A 519 4.20 -19.10 36.39
N VAL A 520 5.05 -19.44 35.42
CA VAL A 520 6.30 -20.20 35.63
C VAL A 520 7.47 -19.41 35.06
N THR A 521 8.27 -18.82 35.95
CA THR A 521 9.29 -17.83 35.59
C THR A 521 10.69 -18.45 35.39
N ASP A 522 10.90 -19.71 35.78
CA ASP A 522 12.16 -20.43 35.59
C ASP A 522 12.59 -20.44 34.12
N SER A 523 13.87 -20.16 33.88
CA SER A 523 14.47 -20.23 32.55
C SER A 523 14.52 -21.68 32.05
N ILE A 524 14.22 -21.88 30.77
CA ILE A 524 14.31 -23.19 30.12
C ILE A 524 15.68 -23.32 29.45
N GLU A 525 16.45 -24.33 29.84
CA GLU A 525 17.62 -24.76 29.08
C GLU A 525 17.19 -25.70 27.96
N TYR A 526 17.65 -25.42 26.74
CA TYR A 526 17.39 -26.23 25.55
C TYR A 526 18.66 -26.93 25.12
N SER A 527 18.59 -28.26 24.99
CA SER A 527 19.66 -29.07 24.40
C SER A 527 19.59 -29.07 22.86
N ALA A 528 20.62 -29.62 22.21
CA ALA A 528 20.59 -29.81 20.76
C ALA A 528 19.48 -30.77 20.29
N GLU A 529 19.06 -31.73 21.13
CA GLU A 529 17.93 -32.62 20.83
C GLU A 529 16.59 -31.87 20.90
N ASP A 530 16.46 -30.94 21.84
CA ASP A 530 15.29 -30.05 21.93
C ASP A 530 15.23 -29.12 20.72
N ASP A 531 16.36 -28.59 20.26
CA ASP A 531 16.42 -27.77 19.04
C ASP A 531 16.02 -28.56 17.80
N ALA A 532 16.45 -29.81 17.67
CA ALA A 532 16.00 -30.69 16.59
C ALA A 532 14.48 -30.95 16.64
N THR A 533 13.92 -31.06 17.85
CA THR A 533 12.47 -31.23 18.07
C THR A 533 11.70 -29.97 17.68
N ILE A 534 12.22 -28.78 18.02
CA ILE A 534 11.66 -27.48 17.61
C ILE A 534 11.66 -27.37 16.08
N ILE A 535 12.79 -27.68 15.43
CA ILE A 535 12.91 -27.66 13.96
C ILE A 535 11.85 -28.55 13.33
N GLN A 536 11.71 -29.79 13.80
CA GLN A 536 10.72 -30.71 13.24
C GLN A 536 9.30 -30.17 13.39
N HIS A 537 8.97 -29.64 14.57
CA HIS A 537 7.66 -29.03 14.82
C HIS A 537 7.39 -27.83 13.87
N ILE A 538 8.40 -26.96 13.65
CA ILE A 538 8.28 -25.85 12.71
C ILE A 538 7.99 -26.37 11.30
N ARG A 539 8.74 -27.35 10.80
CA ARG A 539 8.54 -27.92 9.46
C ARG A 539 7.14 -28.50 9.28
N GLU A 540 6.63 -29.17 10.30
CA GLU A 540 5.30 -29.80 10.31
C GLU A 540 4.15 -28.79 10.42
N ASN A 541 4.35 -27.60 10.98
CA ASN A 541 3.24 -26.71 11.37
C ASN A 541 3.32 -25.29 10.80
N ILE A 542 4.43 -24.89 10.16
CA ILE A 542 4.55 -23.54 9.61
C ILE A 542 3.46 -23.27 8.56
N GLY A 543 2.84 -22.11 8.66
CA GLY A 543 1.74 -21.67 7.81
C GLY A 543 1.91 -20.23 7.34
N THR A 544 1.03 -19.80 6.45
CA THR A 544 0.99 -18.43 5.93
C THR A 544 0.44 -17.47 6.98
N SER A 545 0.95 -16.24 7.02
CA SER A 545 0.28 -15.13 7.71
C SER A 545 -0.71 -14.39 6.81
N ARG A 546 -0.93 -14.87 5.58
CA ARG A 546 -1.78 -14.29 4.53
C ARG A 546 -1.30 -12.92 4.09
N HIS A 547 0.03 -12.77 3.97
CA HIS A 547 0.69 -11.55 3.52
C HIS A 547 1.46 -11.72 2.20
N PRO A 548 0.88 -12.39 1.18
CA PRO A 548 1.58 -12.66 -0.06
C PRO A 548 1.87 -11.37 -0.83
N LEU A 549 3.08 -11.23 -1.36
CA LEU A 549 3.46 -10.09 -2.20
C LEU A 549 4.61 -10.41 -3.16
N GLY A 550 4.88 -9.48 -4.07
CA GLY A 550 6.11 -9.46 -4.87
C GLY A 550 6.09 -10.28 -6.16
N THR A 551 4.93 -10.76 -6.63
CA THR A 551 4.85 -11.58 -7.85
C THR A 551 4.83 -10.80 -9.17
N CYS A 552 4.81 -9.46 -9.12
CA CYS A 552 4.89 -8.55 -10.26
C CYS A 552 5.66 -7.28 -9.85
N LYS A 553 6.95 -7.42 -9.51
CA LYS A 553 7.71 -6.40 -8.80
C LYS A 553 7.89 -5.10 -9.58
N MET A 554 7.84 -4.01 -8.82
CA MET A 554 8.18 -2.67 -9.24
C MET A 554 9.67 -2.40 -9.04
N ALA A 555 10.34 -2.00 -10.12
CA ALA A 555 11.71 -1.51 -10.10
C ALA A 555 12.04 -0.81 -11.43
N PRO A 556 13.05 0.07 -11.48
CA PRO A 556 13.55 0.62 -12.75
C PRO A 556 13.99 -0.48 -13.72
N ARG A 557 13.63 -0.41 -15.00
CA ARG A 557 13.87 -1.47 -16.02
C ARG A 557 15.33 -1.91 -16.13
N GLU A 558 16.26 -1.00 -15.86
CA GLU A 558 17.71 -1.22 -15.88
C GLU A 558 18.28 -1.89 -14.62
N THR A 559 17.44 -2.18 -13.61
CA THR A 559 17.87 -2.79 -12.36
C THR A 559 18.30 -4.23 -12.62
N ARG A 560 19.62 -4.46 -12.67
CA ARG A 560 20.20 -5.78 -12.96
C ARG A 560 19.85 -6.78 -11.86
N GLY A 561 19.42 -7.98 -12.27
CA GLY A 561 19.16 -9.10 -11.36
C GLY A 561 17.89 -8.97 -10.54
N VAL A 562 17.00 -8.04 -10.92
CA VAL A 562 15.64 -7.98 -10.39
C VAL A 562 14.69 -8.47 -11.48
N ASP A 563 13.78 -9.33 -11.07
CA ASP A 563 12.64 -9.82 -11.83
C ASP A 563 11.57 -8.73 -11.84
N ILE A 564 11.49 -7.92 -12.91
CA ILE A 564 10.67 -6.69 -12.96
C ILE A 564 9.42 -6.89 -13.81
N ALA A 565 8.29 -6.35 -13.36
CA ALA A 565 7.05 -6.32 -14.13
C ALA A 565 6.54 -4.89 -14.41
N VAL A 566 6.69 -3.95 -13.46
CA VAL A 566 6.10 -2.61 -13.57
C VAL A 566 7.07 -1.48 -13.24
N ASP A 567 6.80 -0.30 -13.80
CA ASP A 567 7.50 0.94 -13.45
C ASP A 567 6.99 1.58 -12.16
N HIS A 568 7.60 2.71 -11.76
CA HIS A 568 7.23 3.46 -10.55
C HIS A 568 5.80 4.04 -10.56
N GLU A 569 5.17 4.15 -11.72
CA GLU A 569 3.77 4.56 -11.88
C GLU A 569 2.82 3.37 -12.03
N LEU A 570 3.34 2.16 -11.82
CA LEU A 570 2.62 0.89 -11.91
C LEU A 570 2.22 0.47 -13.32
N ASN A 571 2.78 1.08 -14.37
CA ASN A 571 2.57 0.63 -15.75
C ASN A 571 3.28 -0.70 -15.98
N VAL A 572 2.63 -1.64 -16.66
CA VAL A 572 3.28 -2.89 -17.08
C VAL A 572 4.24 -2.60 -18.22
N TYR A 573 5.50 -3.02 -18.08
CA TYR A 573 6.50 -2.77 -19.10
C TYR A 573 6.14 -3.42 -20.44
N GLY A 574 6.43 -2.73 -21.55
CA GLY A 574 6.30 -3.26 -22.91
C GLY A 574 4.88 -3.32 -23.48
N VAL A 575 3.88 -2.90 -22.70
CA VAL A 575 2.49 -2.74 -23.13
C VAL A 575 1.95 -1.37 -22.71
N SER A 576 0.87 -0.91 -23.34
CA SER A 576 0.22 0.36 -22.98
C SER A 576 -1.20 0.17 -22.47
N GLY A 577 -1.71 1.14 -21.70
CA GLY A 577 -3.08 1.09 -21.16
C GLY A 577 -3.32 0.01 -20.10
N LEU A 578 -2.27 -0.53 -19.48
CA LEU A 578 -2.33 -1.53 -18.42
C LEU A 578 -1.52 -1.12 -17.20
N LYS A 579 -2.15 -1.12 -16.02
CA LYS A 579 -1.50 -0.93 -14.71
C LYS A 579 -1.75 -2.10 -13.77
N ILE A 580 -0.88 -2.29 -12.79
CA ILE A 580 -1.09 -3.24 -11.68
C ILE A 580 -1.21 -2.48 -10.36
N ALA A 581 -2.33 -2.63 -9.66
CA ALA A 581 -2.55 -2.00 -8.37
C ALA A 581 -2.97 -3.05 -7.33
N ASP A 582 -1.99 -3.75 -6.74
CA ASP A 582 -2.17 -4.63 -5.59
C ASP A 582 -0.81 -5.00 -4.93
N LEU A 583 -0.82 -6.03 -4.07
CA LEU A 583 0.37 -6.50 -3.36
C LEU A 583 1.31 -7.37 -4.21
N SER A 584 1.01 -7.65 -5.48
CA SER A 584 2.02 -8.26 -6.38
C SER A 584 3.21 -7.33 -6.64
N VAL A 585 3.02 -6.02 -6.49
CA VAL A 585 3.96 -4.94 -6.87
C VAL A 585 5.17 -4.68 -5.94
N PRO A 586 5.08 -4.71 -4.58
CA PRO A 586 6.21 -4.31 -3.74
C PRO A 586 7.46 -5.15 -4.03
N ALA A 587 8.61 -4.48 -4.11
CA ALA A 587 9.89 -5.15 -4.37
C ALA A 587 10.32 -6.06 -3.21
N GLN A 588 10.02 -5.66 -1.98
CA GLN A 588 10.40 -6.35 -0.75
C GLN A 588 9.28 -6.32 0.29
N GLN A 589 9.30 -7.30 1.18
CA GLN A 589 8.40 -7.41 2.32
C GLN A 589 8.48 -6.21 3.28
N VAL A 590 7.38 -5.91 3.95
CA VAL A 590 7.25 -4.90 5.00
C VAL A 590 7.07 -5.59 6.35
N ALA A 591 7.59 -5.05 7.45
CA ALA A 591 7.39 -5.61 8.79
C ALA A 591 5.99 -5.30 9.36
N ALA A 592 4.95 -5.79 8.67
CA ALA A 592 3.56 -5.54 9.02
C ALA A 592 2.59 -6.61 8.54
N ASN A 593 1.40 -6.64 9.16
CA ASN A 593 0.21 -7.15 8.50
C ASN A 593 -0.11 -6.26 7.29
N THR A 594 -0.26 -6.85 6.11
CA THR A 594 -0.16 -6.12 4.84
C THR A 594 -1.43 -5.40 4.40
N TYR A 595 -2.49 -5.37 5.22
CA TYR A 595 -3.68 -4.57 4.88
C TYR A 595 -3.34 -3.08 4.80
N ASN A 596 -2.54 -2.55 5.75
CA ASN A 596 -2.07 -1.17 5.67
C ASN A 596 -1.29 -0.92 4.36
N ALA A 597 -0.30 -1.77 4.03
CA ALA A 597 0.48 -1.62 2.80
C ALA A 597 -0.38 -1.66 1.52
N ALA A 598 -1.47 -2.44 1.52
CA ALA A 598 -2.40 -2.51 0.39
C ALA A 598 -3.29 -1.26 0.23
N LEU A 599 -3.53 -0.50 1.32
CA LEU A 599 -4.42 0.68 1.32
C LEU A 599 -3.83 1.92 0.61
N HIS A 600 -2.49 2.06 0.57
CA HIS A 600 -1.84 3.30 0.11
C HIS A 600 -1.40 3.25 -1.35
N LYS A 601 -1.51 2.08 -1.98
CA LYS A 601 -1.16 1.84 -3.39
C LYS A 601 -2.18 2.41 -4.39
N SER A 602 -3.13 3.23 -3.93
CA SER A 602 -4.34 3.60 -4.65
C SER A 602 -4.64 5.12 -4.67
N SER A 603 -3.62 5.93 -4.41
CA SER A 603 -3.68 7.41 -4.36
C SER A 603 -2.21 7.87 -4.41
N ALA A 604 -1.70 8.79 -5.22
CA ALA A 604 -2.27 9.98 -5.82
C ALA A 604 -1.44 10.38 -7.06
N MET A 605 -2.06 11.10 -8.00
CA MET A 605 -1.32 12.02 -8.87
C MET A 605 -1.50 13.42 -8.30
N ILE A 606 -0.50 13.92 -7.57
CA ILE A 606 -0.47 15.32 -7.13
C ILE A 606 -0.16 16.18 -8.35
N VAL A 607 -0.83 17.32 -8.47
CA VAL A 607 -0.58 18.30 -9.54
C VAL A 607 -0.15 19.63 -8.95
N THR A 608 0.78 20.31 -9.61
CA THR A 608 1.18 21.67 -9.24
C THR A 608 0.52 22.66 -10.20
N GLU A 609 -0.29 23.55 -9.67
CA GLU A 609 -0.82 24.72 -10.39
C GLU A 609 0.28 25.77 -10.56
N LEU A 610 0.42 26.31 -11.76
CA LEU A 610 1.28 27.42 -12.16
C LEU A 610 0.39 28.62 -12.44
N GLY A 611 0.50 29.64 -11.58
CA GLY A 611 -0.13 30.94 -11.76
C GLY A 611 0.91 32.02 -12.07
N ALA A 612 0.69 32.79 -13.12
CA ALA A 612 1.51 33.95 -13.46
C ALA A 612 0.65 35.21 -13.55
N MET A 613 1.08 36.29 -12.89
CA MET A 613 0.34 37.55 -12.84
C MET A 613 1.28 38.75 -12.92
N GLY A 614 0.81 39.85 -13.51
CA GLY A 614 1.55 41.11 -13.50
C GLY A 614 1.35 41.87 -12.20
N VAL A 615 2.40 42.54 -11.73
CA VAL A 615 2.40 43.43 -10.59
C VAL A 615 2.12 44.85 -11.07
N LYS A 616 1.25 45.60 -10.38
CA LYS A 616 1.01 46.99 -10.78
C LYS A 616 2.28 47.85 -10.59
N PRO A 617 2.50 48.85 -11.46
CA PRO A 617 3.73 49.64 -11.46
C PRO A 617 4.04 50.26 -10.09
N GLY A 618 5.28 50.10 -9.63
CA GLY A 618 5.81 50.76 -8.43
C GLY A 618 5.41 50.14 -7.09
N LEU A 619 4.80 48.95 -7.07
CA LEU A 619 4.41 48.23 -5.85
C LEU A 619 5.44 47.18 -5.43
N ASN A 620 5.71 47.05 -4.13
CA ASN A 620 6.57 46.00 -3.58
C ASN A 620 5.77 44.91 -2.85
N ILE A 621 5.16 44.00 -3.61
CA ILE A 621 4.19 43.03 -3.09
C ILE A 621 4.79 41.89 -2.23
N MET A 622 6.12 41.71 -2.25
CA MET A 622 6.79 40.68 -1.43
C MET A 622 7.37 41.24 -0.12
N ASP A 623 7.39 42.56 0.05
CA ASP A 623 7.81 43.21 1.30
C ASP A 623 6.61 43.42 2.23
N GLU A 624 6.47 42.52 3.21
CA GLU A 624 5.40 42.58 4.20
C GLU A 624 5.42 43.87 5.05
N SER A 625 6.47 44.69 5.04
CA SER A 625 6.42 45.99 5.74
C SER A 625 5.58 47.05 5.01
N THR A 626 5.22 46.80 3.76
CA THR A 626 4.44 47.72 2.91
C THR A 626 2.93 47.38 2.92
N PRO A 627 2.03 48.35 2.66
CA PRO A 627 0.60 48.08 2.53
C PRO A 627 0.26 47.04 1.47
N GLU A 628 0.94 47.08 0.32
CA GLU A 628 0.74 46.15 -0.79
C GLU A 628 1.23 44.74 -0.47
N GLY A 629 2.35 44.59 0.25
CA GLY A 629 2.85 43.29 0.69
C GLY A 629 1.93 42.64 1.72
N GLN A 630 1.37 43.44 2.63
CA GLN A 630 0.33 42.96 3.56
C GLN A 630 -0.94 42.47 2.84
N ILE A 631 -1.32 43.11 1.72
CA ILE A 631 -2.44 42.65 0.90
C ILE A 631 -2.10 41.30 0.23
N PHE A 632 -0.97 41.24 -0.49
CA PHE A 632 -0.59 40.07 -1.28
C PHE A 632 -0.36 38.84 -0.39
N MET A 633 0.53 38.94 0.59
CA MET A 633 0.83 37.83 1.51
C MET A 633 -0.36 37.50 2.41
N GLY A 634 -1.16 38.50 2.79
CA GLY A 634 -2.38 38.31 3.57
C GLY A 634 -3.44 37.47 2.84
N VAL A 635 -3.57 37.62 1.52
CA VAL A 635 -4.47 36.77 0.71
C VAL A 635 -3.97 35.32 0.69
N TYR A 636 -2.71 35.07 0.34
CA TYR A 636 -2.20 33.70 0.23
C TYR A 636 -2.11 32.96 1.57
N ARG A 637 -1.87 33.67 2.69
CA ARG A 637 -1.99 33.09 4.04
C ARG A 637 -3.42 32.64 4.36
N LYS A 638 -4.44 33.34 3.86
CA LYS A 638 -5.84 32.92 4.01
C LYS A 638 -6.16 31.75 3.08
N ILE A 639 -5.64 31.75 1.86
CA ILE A 639 -5.79 30.65 0.90
C ILE A 639 -5.27 29.36 1.52
N ILE A 640 -4.03 29.32 2.00
CA ILE A 640 -3.46 28.08 2.54
C ILE A 640 -4.11 27.59 3.83
N ALA A 641 -4.76 28.49 4.58
CA ALA A 641 -5.46 28.16 5.82
C ALA A 641 -6.92 27.72 5.61
N ALA A 642 -7.47 27.84 4.39
CA ALA A 642 -8.85 27.50 4.11
C ALA A 642 -9.09 25.98 3.98
N PRO A 643 -10.33 25.49 4.20
CA PRO A 643 -10.67 24.09 3.92
C PRO A 643 -10.46 23.76 2.44
N GLY A 644 -9.96 22.56 2.14
CA GLY A 644 -9.66 22.15 0.76
C GLY A 644 -8.49 22.89 0.11
N ALA A 645 -7.78 23.75 0.84
CA ALA A 645 -6.64 24.54 0.34
C ALA A 645 -5.46 23.67 -0.17
N PRO A 646 -4.59 24.24 -1.02
CA PRO A 646 -3.38 23.54 -1.45
C PRO A 646 -2.49 23.23 -0.26
N HIS A 647 -1.67 22.18 -0.38
CA HIS A 647 -0.76 21.76 0.70
C HIS A 647 0.34 22.77 0.95
N ARG A 648 0.87 23.32 -0.15
CA ARG A 648 2.01 24.21 -0.19
C ARG A 648 1.83 25.25 -1.29
N LEU A 649 2.40 26.42 -1.04
CA LEU A 649 2.44 27.56 -1.95
C LEU A 649 3.87 28.08 -2.06
N TYR A 650 4.33 28.31 -3.28
CA TYR A 650 5.60 28.99 -3.57
C TYR A 650 5.30 30.28 -4.31
N LEU A 651 5.69 31.41 -3.74
CA LEU A 651 5.39 32.75 -4.29
C LEU A 651 6.70 33.49 -4.55
N GLY A 652 6.95 33.90 -5.79
CA GLY A 652 8.22 34.56 -6.16
C GLY A 652 8.07 35.58 -7.27
N LEU A 653 8.86 36.65 -7.20
CA LEU A 653 9.04 37.59 -8.32
C LEU A 653 10.15 37.09 -9.23
N GLU A 654 10.01 37.33 -10.54
CA GLU A 654 11.14 37.15 -11.46
C GLU A 654 12.27 38.10 -11.07
N LEU A 655 13.48 37.57 -10.94
CA LEU A 655 14.65 38.38 -10.61
C LEU A 655 15.03 39.32 -11.75
N GLU A 656 14.77 38.91 -13.00
CA GLU A 656 15.00 39.69 -14.21
C GLU A 656 13.93 40.76 -14.44
N ASP A 657 12.68 40.44 -14.12
CA ASP A 657 11.52 41.31 -14.32
C ASP A 657 10.59 41.28 -13.09
N PRO A 658 10.85 42.14 -12.08
CA PRO A 658 10.05 42.17 -10.86
C PRO A 658 8.63 42.70 -11.08
N THR A 659 8.21 42.96 -12.32
CA THR A 659 6.80 43.22 -12.67
C THR A 659 5.99 41.93 -12.87
N MET A 660 6.62 40.75 -12.81
CA MET A 660 5.98 39.45 -12.92
C MET A 660 6.11 38.65 -11.63
N VAL A 661 4.98 38.16 -11.12
CA VAL A 661 4.91 37.26 -9.96
C VAL A 661 4.40 35.89 -10.39
N TRP A 662 5.02 34.87 -9.83
CA TRP A 662 4.66 33.47 -9.98
C TRP A 662 4.16 32.90 -8.67
N GLY A 663 3.09 32.11 -8.77
CA GLY A 663 2.60 31.24 -7.72
C GLY A 663 2.61 29.79 -8.19
N PHE A 664 3.09 28.90 -7.32
CA PHE A 664 3.02 27.46 -7.52
C PHE A 664 2.25 26.85 -6.37
N PHE A 665 1.21 26.07 -6.66
CA PHE A 665 0.24 25.59 -5.67
C PHE A 665 0.12 24.08 -5.81
N ASP A 666 0.46 23.34 -4.75
CA ASP A 666 0.41 21.87 -4.77
C ASP A 666 -0.99 21.39 -4.36
N TRP A 667 -1.68 20.73 -5.28
CA TRP A 667 -3.03 20.21 -5.12
C TRP A 667 -3.08 18.69 -5.20
N ASP A 668 -4.01 18.09 -4.47
CA ASP A 668 -4.30 16.65 -4.55
C ASP A 668 -4.74 16.23 -5.96
N SER A 669 -5.41 17.12 -6.69
CA SER A 669 -5.86 16.94 -8.07
C SER A 669 -6.23 18.29 -8.73
N ILE A 670 -6.49 18.29 -10.04
CA ILE A 670 -7.05 19.46 -10.74
C ILE A 670 -8.44 19.80 -10.22
N GLU A 671 -9.24 18.80 -9.86
CA GLU A 671 -10.61 19.01 -9.39
C GLU A 671 -10.63 19.67 -8.00
N ASP A 672 -9.68 19.31 -7.12
CA ASP A 672 -9.54 19.96 -5.81
C ASP A 672 -9.27 21.45 -5.96
N HIS A 673 -8.36 21.81 -6.88
CA HIS A 673 -8.13 23.21 -7.23
C HIS A 673 -9.40 23.87 -7.76
N GLU A 674 -10.08 23.28 -8.75
CA GLU A 674 -11.28 23.86 -9.33
C GLU A 674 -12.41 24.04 -8.30
N THR A 675 -12.61 23.06 -7.43
CA THR A 675 -13.61 23.09 -6.36
C THR A 675 -13.29 24.19 -5.37
N PHE A 676 -12.04 24.26 -4.91
CA PHE A 676 -11.59 25.34 -4.04
C PHE A 676 -11.77 26.72 -4.69
N ALA A 677 -11.41 26.86 -5.97
CA ALA A 677 -11.56 28.10 -6.71
C ALA A 677 -13.04 28.52 -6.82
N LYS A 678 -13.96 27.57 -7.05
CA LYS A 678 -15.41 27.80 -7.09
C LYS A 678 -15.97 28.21 -5.73
N GLU A 679 -15.57 27.53 -4.66
CA GLU A 679 -16.11 27.76 -3.30
C GLU A 679 -15.54 29.01 -2.63
N TYR A 680 -14.21 29.17 -2.68
CA TYR A 680 -13.49 30.18 -1.89
C TYR A 680 -12.83 31.26 -2.74
N GLY A 681 -12.50 30.97 -4.01
CA GLY A 681 -11.64 31.81 -4.84
C GLY A 681 -12.12 33.25 -4.97
N MET A 682 -13.42 33.47 -5.22
CA MET A 682 -13.98 34.82 -5.39
C MET A 682 -13.81 35.69 -4.14
N GLU A 683 -14.04 35.13 -2.96
CA GLU A 683 -14.00 35.87 -1.70
C GLU A 683 -12.56 36.03 -1.18
N LEU A 684 -11.73 34.99 -1.30
CA LEU A 684 -10.35 35.03 -0.84
C LEU A 684 -9.46 35.92 -1.71
N CYS A 685 -9.68 35.92 -3.04
CA CYS A 685 -8.85 36.66 -3.98
C CYS A 685 -9.35 38.08 -4.30
N LYS A 686 -10.45 38.55 -3.69
CA LYS A 686 -11.10 39.84 -4.01
C LYS A 686 -10.20 41.07 -3.90
N ASP A 687 -9.14 40.97 -3.08
CA ASP A 687 -8.20 42.06 -2.86
C ASP A 687 -6.97 42.00 -3.79
N LEU A 688 -6.69 40.88 -4.46
CA LEU A 688 -5.57 40.76 -5.40
C LEU A 688 -5.61 41.80 -6.53
N PRO A 689 -6.77 42.15 -7.13
CA PRO A 689 -6.85 43.20 -8.15
C PRO A 689 -6.43 44.59 -7.67
N LYS A 690 -6.23 44.81 -6.37
CA LYS A 690 -5.68 46.08 -5.85
C LYS A 690 -4.20 46.21 -6.17
N VAL A 691 -3.46 45.10 -6.16
CA VAL A 691 -1.99 45.08 -6.28
C VAL A 691 -1.49 44.36 -7.54
N LEU A 692 -2.29 43.47 -8.15
CA LEU A 692 -1.98 42.75 -9.37
C LEU A 692 -2.80 43.27 -10.56
N THR A 693 -2.29 43.07 -11.78
CA THR A 693 -3.03 43.20 -13.04
C THR A 693 -3.76 41.89 -13.36
N TYR A 694 -4.46 41.81 -14.51
CA TYR A 694 -5.15 40.58 -14.90
C TYR A 694 -4.19 39.39 -14.96
N GLY A 695 -4.59 38.25 -14.39
CA GLY A 695 -3.81 37.02 -14.40
C GLY A 695 -3.60 36.50 -15.82
N GLU A 696 -2.36 36.13 -16.15
CA GLU A 696 -2.00 35.73 -17.50
C GLU A 696 -2.48 34.30 -17.80
N PHE A 697 -2.32 33.38 -16.84
CA PHE A 697 -2.92 32.05 -16.85
C PHE A 697 -2.78 31.36 -15.49
N CYS A 698 -3.57 30.30 -15.33
CA CYS A 698 -3.55 29.35 -14.23
C CYS A 698 -3.75 27.95 -14.84
N LYS A 699 -2.73 27.10 -14.75
CA LYS A 699 -2.68 25.78 -15.41
C LYS A 699 -1.83 24.81 -14.59
N HIS A 700 -1.88 23.51 -14.87
CA HIS A 700 -1.25 22.49 -14.03
C HIS A 700 -0.12 21.78 -14.74
N ILE A 701 0.89 21.39 -13.97
CA ILE A 701 1.95 20.46 -14.38
C ILE A 701 1.99 19.27 -13.41
N THR A 702 2.54 18.16 -13.87
CA THR A 702 3.00 17.06 -13.01
C THR A 702 4.52 17.02 -13.05
N THR A 703 5.18 17.10 -11.90
CA THR A 703 6.66 17.09 -11.83
C THR A 703 7.22 15.77 -11.34
N THR A 704 8.49 15.54 -11.67
CA THR A 704 9.33 14.49 -11.11
C THR A 704 10.60 15.14 -10.52
N PRO A 705 10.87 15.01 -9.21
CA PRO A 705 9.96 14.47 -8.18
C PRO A 705 8.64 15.25 -8.09
N THR A 706 7.62 14.63 -7.49
CA THR A 706 6.22 15.11 -7.42
C THR A 706 6.05 16.53 -6.87
N PHE A 707 7.06 17.01 -6.14
CA PHE A 707 7.13 18.39 -5.68
C PHE A 707 8.31 19.09 -6.33
N PRO A 708 8.14 20.34 -6.80
CA PRO A 708 9.25 21.14 -7.29
C PRO A 708 10.08 21.68 -6.13
N ASP A 709 10.73 20.80 -5.35
CA ASP A 709 11.55 21.17 -4.18
C ASP A 709 12.66 22.18 -4.51
N ALA A 710 13.03 22.26 -5.79
CA ALA A 710 13.84 23.33 -6.33
C ALA A 710 13.35 24.72 -5.90
N LEU A 711 12.04 24.97 -5.86
CA LEU A 711 11.44 26.24 -5.45
C LEU A 711 11.68 26.61 -3.98
N LYS A 712 12.14 25.69 -3.12
CA LYS A 712 12.57 25.97 -1.74
C LYS A 712 14.00 26.53 -1.65
N SER A 713 14.73 26.49 -2.76
CA SER A 713 16.14 26.89 -2.80
C SER A 713 16.30 28.40 -2.70
N VAL A 714 17.52 28.86 -2.38
CA VAL A 714 17.84 30.30 -2.27
C VAL A 714 17.50 31.05 -3.56
N VAL A 715 17.77 30.41 -4.70
CA VAL A 715 17.30 30.84 -6.01
C VAL A 715 17.03 29.62 -6.87
N THR A 716 16.04 29.71 -7.76
CA THR A 716 15.63 28.65 -8.66
C THR A 716 15.70 29.15 -10.10
N ASP A 717 16.37 28.42 -10.98
CA ASP A 717 16.21 28.60 -12.42
C ASP A 717 14.95 27.87 -12.87
N VAL A 718 14.08 28.55 -13.60
CA VAL A 718 12.86 27.97 -14.17
C VAL A 718 12.96 28.02 -15.69
N PHE A 719 12.77 26.87 -16.32
CA PHE A 719 12.72 26.72 -17.78
C PHE A 719 11.31 26.27 -18.17
N VAL A 720 10.69 27.00 -19.10
CA VAL A 720 9.39 26.65 -19.70
C VAL A 720 9.61 26.45 -21.19
N ILE A 721 9.61 25.19 -21.62
CA ILE A 721 9.81 24.77 -23.01
C ILE A 721 8.42 24.53 -23.61
N TYR A 722 8.07 25.29 -24.63
CA TYR A 722 6.75 25.20 -25.28
C TYR A 722 6.79 24.23 -26.44
N TYR A 723 5.69 23.50 -26.59
CA TYR A 723 5.45 22.54 -27.65
C TYR A 723 4.07 22.79 -28.29
N PRO A 724 3.81 22.29 -29.51
CA PRO A 724 2.46 22.29 -30.08
C PRO A 724 1.45 21.57 -29.16
N SER A 725 0.17 21.96 -29.18
CA SER A 725 -0.85 21.33 -28.31
C SER A 725 -1.11 19.83 -28.59
N ASN A 726 -0.57 19.27 -29.68
CA ASN A 726 -0.83 17.90 -30.13
C ASN A 726 0.42 16.99 -30.09
N VAL A 727 1.36 17.25 -29.18
CA VAL A 727 2.53 16.36 -28.99
C VAL A 727 2.08 14.99 -28.51
N THR A 728 2.59 13.94 -29.17
CA THR A 728 2.27 12.55 -28.82
C THR A 728 3.02 12.12 -27.55
N PRO A 729 2.53 11.10 -26.81
CA PRO A 729 3.22 10.60 -25.62
C PRO A 729 4.69 10.23 -25.88
N GLU A 730 4.99 9.55 -26.99
CA GLU A 730 6.35 9.11 -27.33
C GLU A 730 7.29 10.31 -27.54
N ALA A 731 6.77 11.39 -28.15
CA ALA A 731 7.51 12.63 -28.31
C ALA A 731 7.69 13.37 -26.96
N LYS A 732 6.71 13.30 -26.06
CA LYS A 732 6.83 13.82 -24.69
C LYS A 732 7.95 13.07 -23.94
N ASP A 733 8.02 11.75 -24.06
CA ASP A 733 9.05 10.91 -23.42
C ASP A 733 10.45 11.20 -23.96
N ALA A 734 10.60 11.27 -25.29
CA ALA A 734 11.87 11.59 -25.93
C ALA A 734 12.39 12.98 -25.52
N ALA A 735 11.51 13.97 -25.47
CA ALA A 735 11.84 15.31 -25.01
C ALA A 735 12.23 15.35 -23.52
N THR A 736 11.53 14.61 -22.66
CA THR A 736 11.88 14.45 -21.24
C THR A 736 13.26 13.82 -21.07
N ALA A 737 13.56 12.72 -21.77
CA ALA A 737 14.86 12.07 -21.72
C ALA A 737 15.99 13.02 -22.15
N ARG A 738 15.75 13.81 -23.21
CA ARG A 738 16.72 14.80 -23.68
C ARG A 738 16.93 15.93 -22.67
N LEU A 739 15.87 16.42 -22.05
CA LEU A 739 15.94 17.42 -20.98
C LEU A 739 16.78 16.90 -19.81
N GLN A 740 16.52 15.67 -19.33
CA GLN A 740 17.27 15.04 -18.25
C GLN A 740 18.77 14.97 -18.56
N GLU A 741 19.14 14.58 -19.79
CA GLU A 741 20.54 14.54 -20.23
C GLU A 741 21.20 15.92 -20.16
N ILE A 742 20.50 16.96 -20.62
CA ILE A 742 20.98 18.35 -20.57
C ILE A 742 21.16 18.81 -19.13
N LEU A 743 20.16 18.60 -18.26
CA LEU A 743 20.20 19.02 -16.87
C LEU A 743 21.33 18.32 -16.11
N LYS A 744 21.46 16.99 -16.27
CA LYS A 744 22.52 16.19 -15.62
C LYS A 744 23.91 16.57 -16.11
N GLY A 745 24.08 16.76 -17.41
CA GLY A 745 25.37 17.09 -18.02
C GLY A 745 25.86 18.49 -17.64
N ALA A 746 24.95 19.45 -17.44
CA ALA A 746 25.31 20.82 -17.13
C ALA A 746 25.28 21.14 -15.63
N PHE A 747 24.11 21.01 -14.99
CA PHE A 747 23.92 21.39 -13.59
C PHE A 747 24.43 20.31 -12.63
N GLY A 748 24.39 19.03 -13.02
CA GLY A 748 24.92 17.93 -12.20
C GLY A 748 26.44 17.98 -11.95
N GLN A 749 27.16 18.89 -12.63
CA GLN A 749 28.58 19.14 -12.40
C GLN A 749 28.85 20.35 -11.48
N VAL A 750 27.79 21.05 -11.05
CA VAL A 750 27.88 22.26 -10.23
C VAL A 750 27.37 21.93 -8.82
N PRO A 751 28.26 21.86 -7.81
CA PRO A 751 27.86 21.46 -6.45
C PRO A 751 26.76 22.32 -5.82
N GLU A 752 26.71 23.60 -6.19
CA GLU A 752 25.73 24.55 -5.66
C GLU A 752 24.34 24.41 -6.28
N ALA A 753 24.19 23.69 -7.40
CA ALA A 753 22.91 23.30 -7.98
C ALA A 753 22.47 21.98 -7.33
N THR A 754 21.62 22.08 -6.31
CA THR A 754 21.41 21.01 -5.33
C THR A 754 20.23 20.10 -5.63
N VAL A 755 19.28 20.57 -6.45
CA VAL A 755 18.04 19.83 -6.71
C VAL A 755 17.50 20.18 -8.09
N THR A 756 16.93 19.20 -8.77
CA THR A 756 16.28 19.37 -10.08
C THR A 756 14.92 18.70 -10.06
N SER A 757 13.91 19.38 -10.62
CA SER A 757 12.61 18.77 -10.93
C SER A 757 12.18 19.19 -12.33
N TYR A 758 11.36 18.39 -12.99
CA TYR A 758 10.85 18.71 -14.32
C TYR A 758 9.50 18.04 -14.52
N GLY A 759 8.69 18.53 -15.46
CA GLY A 759 7.33 18.05 -15.59
C GLY A 759 6.59 18.58 -16.80
N TRP A 760 5.68 17.77 -17.33
CA TRP A 760 4.78 18.18 -18.42
C TRP A 760 3.55 18.89 -17.88
N GLY A 761 3.04 19.83 -18.69
CA GLY A 761 1.70 20.38 -18.54
C GLY A 761 0.64 19.29 -18.64
N VAL A 762 -0.32 19.32 -17.72
CA VAL A 762 -1.49 18.43 -17.72
C VAL A 762 -2.48 18.86 -18.78
N GLN A 763 -2.64 20.17 -18.96
CA GLN A 763 -3.39 20.73 -20.09
C GLN A 763 -2.46 21.03 -21.28
N ASP A 764 -3.01 21.10 -22.49
CA ASP A 764 -2.24 21.39 -23.71
C ASP A 764 -2.58 22.76 -24.33
N ASP A 765 -3.20 23.65 -23.55
CA ASP A 765 -3.66 24.98 -23.97
C ASP A 765 -2.95 26.13 -23.23
N PHE A 766 -1.67 25.95 -22.88
CA PHE A 766 -0.86 27.00 -22.26
C PHE A 766 -0.57 28.15 -23.24
N PRO A 767 -0.76 29.42 -22.87
CA PRO A 767 -0.41 30.55 -23.74
C PRO A 767 1.10 30.58 -24.03
N VAL A 768 1.47 30.54 -25.31
CA VAL A 768 2.88 30.55 -25.72
C VAL A 768 3.45 31.97 -25.61
N LYS A 769 4.26 32.24 -24.58
CA LYS A 769 4.80 33.57 -24.31
C LYS A 769 5.93 33.94 -25.28
N GLY A 770 5.87 35.15 -25.86
CA GLY A 770 6.87 35.64 -26.83
C GLY A 770 6.57 35.27 -28.28
N GLY A 771 5.44 34.62 -28.56
CA GLY A 771 4.95 34.27 -29.90
C GLY A 771 3.65 35.00 -30.28
N ASP A 772 2.82 34.36 -31.12
CA ASP A 772 1.48 34.86 -31.47
C ASP A 772 0.60 34.94 -30.20
N PRO A 773 -0.04 36.09 -29.89
CA PRO A 773 -0.86 36.26 -28.70
C PRO A 773 -2.00 35.25 -28.53
N ASN A 774 -2.44 34.58 -29.61
CA ASN A 774 -3.50 33.58 -29.57
C ASN A 774 -2.98 32.13 -29.65
N GLN A 775 -1.66 31.93 -29.70
CA GLN A 775 -1.07 30.60 -29.78
C GLN A 775 -1.07 29.93 -28.41
N THR A 776 -1.61 28.72 -28.37
CA THR A 776 -1.54 27.84 -27.21
C THR A 776 -0.66 26.61 -27.51
N GLY A 777 -0.18 25.95 -26.46
CA GLY A 777 0.67 24.77 -26.57
C GLY A 777 0.73 23.95 -25.30
N SER A 778 1.39 22.81 -25.37
CA SER A 778 1.83 22.06 -24.19
C SER A 778 3.14 22.66 -23.66
N ILE A 779 3.46 22.43 -22.39
CA ILE A 779 4.76 22.84 -21.82
C ILE A 779 5.48 21.66 -21.19
N LEU A 780 6.81 21.66 -21.30
CA LEU A 780 7.73 20.89 -20.49
C LEU A 780 8.52 21.88 -19.63
N THR A 781 8.37 21.76 -18.32
CA THR A 781 9.00 22.65 -17.34
C THR A 781 10.19 21.97 -16.68
N ALA A 782 11.19 22.76 -16.29
CA ALA A 782 12.29 22.32 -15.43
C ALA A 782 12.61 23.38 -14.39
N PHE A 783 12.93 22.92 -13.19
CA PHE A 783 13.33 23.75 -12.06
C PHE A 783 14.69 23.27 -11.56
N VAL A 784 15.64 24.19 -11.40
CA VAL A 784 16.96 23.90 -10.84
C VAL A 784 17.19 24.78 -9.63
N GLY A 785 17.25 24.16 -8.46
CA GLY A 785 17.41 24.83 -7.18
C GLY A 785 18.89 25.04 -6.84
N TRP A 786 19.22 26.23 -6.39
CA TRP A 786 20.57 26.61 -5.99
C TRP A 786 20.65 26.99 -4.52
N SER A 787 21.68 26.47 -3.85
CA SER A 787 21.99 26.80 -2.46
C SER A 787 22.60 28.21 -2.29
N ASN A 788 23.03 28.85 -3.38
CA ASN A 788 23.75 30.13 -3.33
C ASN A 788 23.45 31.03 -4.55
N LEU A 789 22.97 32.26 -4.29
CA LEU A 789 22.64 33.23 -5.33
C LEU A 789 23.85 33.73 -6.12
N GLU A 790 25.00 33.91 -5.48
CA GLU A 790 26.21 34.41 -6.16
C GLU A 790 26.82 33.35 -7.08
N ALA A 791 26.77 32.07 -6.67
CA ALA A 791 27.15 30.94 -7.51
C ALA A 791 26.24 30.84 -8.73
N ASN A 792 24.91 30.94 -8.55
CA ASN A 792 23.95 31.00 -9.65
C ASN A 792 24.27 32.16 -10.62
N LYS A 793 24.48 33.38 -10.11
CA LYS A 793 24.86 34.55 -10.95
C LYS A 793 26.14 34.31 -11.73
N THR A 794 27.16 33.75 -11.09
CA THR A 794 28.44 33.42 -11.74
C THR A 794 28.24 32.38 -12.84
N PHE A 795 27.44 31.35 -12.58
CA PHE A 795 27.15 30.31 -13.55
C PHE A 795 26.41 30.86 -14.79
N HIS A 796 25.45 31.76 -14.60
CA HIS A 796 24.72 32.43 -15.69
C HIS A 796 25.62 33.26 -16.61
N GLN A 797 26.78 33.71 -16.14
CA GLN A 797 27.79 34.41 -16.96
C GLN A 797 28.70 33.45 -17.74
N SER A 798 28.66 32.15 -17.42
CA SER A 798 29.54 31.15 -18.01
C SER A 798 29.16 30.78 -19.44
N GLN A 799 30.11 30.22 -20.18
CA GLN A 799 29.85 29.64 -21.49
C GLN A 799 28.94 28.40 -21.39
N ALA A 800 29.06 27.64 -20.30
CA ALA A 800 28.24 26.45 -20.06
C ALA A 800 26.76 26.78 -20.00
N TYR A 801 26.37 27.88 -19.33
CA TYR A 801 24.97 28.29 -19.27
C TYR A 801 24.41 28.69 -20.64
N LYS A 802 25.18 29.43 -21.45
CA LYS A 802 24.78 29.77 -22.83
C LYS A 802 24.55 28.54 -23.71
N GLU A 803 25.34 27.48 -23.50
CA GLU A 803 25.15 26.21 -24.19
C GLU A 803 23.88 25.47 -23.74
N ILE A 804 23.46 25.62 -22.48
CA ILE A 804 22.21 25.03 -21.98
C ILE A 804 21.02 25.63 -22.71
N GLU A 805 20.90 26.95 -22.74
CA GLU A 805 19.77 27.62 -23.42
C GLU A 805 19.72 27.22 -24.90
N SER A 806 20.88 27.16 -25.58
CA SER A 806 20.95 26.67 -26.95
C SER A 806 20.49 25.22 -27.09
N LYS A 807 20.83 24.34 -26.15
CA LYS A 807 20.43 22.93 -26.19
C LYS A 807 18.94 22.74 -25.91
N LEU A 808 18.38 23.51 -24.97
CA LEU A 808 16.97 23.47 -24.60
C LEU A 808 16.06 23.93 -25.76
N VAL A 809 16.46 24.97 -26.49
CA VAL A 809 15.71 25.44 -27.69
C VAL A 809 15.74 24.39 -28.81
N THR A 810 16.78 23.55 -28.87
CA THR A 810 16.95 22.53 -29.92
C THR A 810 16.39 21.16 -29.56
N ILE A 811 15.69 21.01 -28.42
CA ILE A 811 14.96 19.77 -28.16
C ILE A 811 13.91 19.60 -29.26
N GLU A 812 13.88 18.41 -29.86
CA GLU A 812 13.00 18.13 -30.99
C GLU A 812 11.54 18.40 -30.65
N GLY A 813 10.84 19.14 -31.52
CA GLY A 813 9.44 19.53 -31.32
C GLY A 813 9.23 20.80 -30.50
N SER A 814 10.27 21.37 -29.87
CA SER A 814 10.18 22.66 -29.18
C SER A 814 9.84 23.78 -30.15
N ILE A 815 8.88 24.63 -29.77
CA ILE A 815 8.48 25.82 -30.53
C ILE A 815 8.93 27.12 -29.87
N ASN A 816 9.21 27.11 -28.56
CA ASN A 816 9.70 28.28 -27.85
C ASN A 816 10.31 27.92 -26.49
N LEU A 817 11.13 28.81 -25.92
CA LEU A 817 11.71 28.68 -24.59
C LEU A 817 11.56 30.00 -23.82
N ARG A 818 11.18 29.90 -22.55
CA ARG A 818 11.31 30.99 -21.58
C ARG A 818 12.14 30.52 -20.40
N SER A 819 13.14 31.29 -20.01
CA SER A 819 13.96 31.08 -18.82
C SER A 819 13.87 32.31 -17.91
N PHE A 820 13.79 32.10 -16.59
CA PHE A 820 13.79 33.16 -15.58
C PHE A 820 14.20 32.59 -14.22
N ARG A 821 14.53 33.47 -13.27
CA ARG A 821 14.90 33.07 -11.92
C ARG A 821 13.91 33.55 -10.89
N LEU A 822 13.71 32.72 -9.86
CA LEU A 822 12.84 33.01 -8.72
C LEU A 822 13.57 32.82 -7.40
N SER A 823 13.25 33.68 -6.44
CA SER A 823 13.45 33.40 -5.00
C SER A 823 12.07 33.37 -4.35
N CYS A 824 11.61 32.19 -3.96
CA CYS A 824 10.23 32.02 -3.50
C CYS A 824 10.13 32.18 -1.98
N THR A 825 9.04 32.79 -1.54
CA THR A 825 8.51 32.63 -0.18
C THR A 825 7.62 31.39 -0.18
N VAL A 826 7.87 30.49 0.76
CA VAL A 826 7.09 29.26 0.92
C VAL A 826 6.06 29.45 2.03
N LEU A 827 4.81 29.14 1.73
CA LEU A 827 3.77 28.96 2.73
C LEU A 827 3.38 27.48 2.74
N GLU A 828 3.35 26.86 3.90
CA GLU A 828 2.92 25.47 4.08
C GLU A 828 1.82 25.45 5.15
N LYS A 829 0.86 24.51 5.04
CA LYS A 829 -0.11 24.29 6.12
C LYS A 829 0.66 23.98 7.41
N GLN A 830 0.46 24.78 8.44
CA GLN A 830 0.93 24.41 9.77
C GLN A 830 0.14 23.18 10.20
N THR A 831 0.80 22.03 10.23
CA THR A 831 0.33 20.85 10.94
C THR A 831 0.09 21.27 12.37
N ARG A 832 -1.19 21.40 12.75
CA ARG A 832 -1.57 21.46 14.15
C ARG A 832 -1.70 20.06 14.70
#